data_AF-A0A139HBK7-F1
#
_entry.id   AF-A0A139HBK7-F1
#
_cell.length_a   1.000
_cell.length_b   1.000
_cell.length_c   1.000
_cell.angle_alpha   90.00
_cell.angle_beta   90.00
_cell.angle_gamma   90.00
#
_symmetry.space_group_name_H-M   'P 1'
#
loop_
_entity.id
_entity.type
_entity.pdbx_description
1 polymer ?
#
loop_
_entity_poly.entity_id
_entity_poly.type
_entity_poly.pdbx_seq_one_letter_code
_entity_poly.pdbx_strand_id
1 'polypeptide(L)'
;MLFLLAFLFLVRIAAGAGRNATSSSQCSCGFRDPQTGELYTESIIMYFNETTSVDQHVLRLMDYSHKNQKGWSTVFRQGASPSNVRFGNNGSLPWQDAADGTAPRLEMILGARRFDHLSNGAELQSLRRDIMYGSFRAEMRSASYLEQGSAMSMFLQYNETQTATIDMCNMDMPMNARVLQLINGEAPSYSLATNYSLIEKGDPPRIPAHSPYSFMELRIDWTSDTLDFWVNSNRTRHATKKDRTLPSVPQTLYFSHWSTGDHNYMQGPPVNASVAQMQWVRAFFNTSLMTKADHKRYDQRCDAITACSVDDMTLRESTEYQSAAAVKWKAPTPQQHIRDVAGYIAAAFSVFGVVSIINALIRRGPWWRIKKTLKALPGSKRHSTQALRKSLRESIGADLANASYSGPPPGHPYESMISPESGSGTPAPGYTSRPGYLSPYHDTSGSQTPLPAYESGRHSPYQSTYAFLAPMRSLRGGSGRSTPGHARSVSAPQPHGQASLGVDALPPPMEHPIGYGPDNPNLEEETDEDTRMSIARNQAYLDLAGTKREHGDEIRPVNNGARSASPLRTSSRSRKSYDSRSSSERGHKHRSFMDLEERSIQKKVSFITEKRPIVAVPENPQDYGANAQMLDKSNVPDAMTGAATAIPAKEQLPHGQAAQQRIDYLAGLVALCCIGVTLRHFSLTFWPYITTSQGYVMHFKADLALSYIMGPYILTPLWIGPFFVTSCRFLAQRYLKTGKLNDIAHKMLLRAPRMLIPVFVFMTLEYFLISLGLTSRLEWLPSVSYSTWPYVTPQPNFGVFLNEAVEVSYITPNAAPEVINHYCVGVLWTIPVQLQFSFVTLLATVLVKDVKKPWKRFSFYTFTIICGWYGQSWSACHWLGLMLADLDITYDWKKWIYARWWRHYGIITIALIVTLATPLALLFNSAVLFWSFMSWENAIHPNPATGRPIYQSLPSIWWAYPQYYEPNLAILAFSFGLQVIVELSTWTQKALSIKIVTFFHPHIMTIYLMHGFVFWSVGASVAVWLSGLSLPYWAILIITALFSYSTILVFAVIMTPLIEFATKGSTKNIWRWATEEPVPHRATTAPFTKDLVLGRMQDEEEEKKANAQAQTA
;
A
#
# COMPACT_ATOMS: atom_id res chain seq x y z
N MET A 1 -90.90 13.01 -18.34
CA MET A 1 -90.33 11.86 -17.60
C MET A 1 -89.08 11.28 -18.25
N LEU A 2 -89.12 10.77 -19.49
CA LEU A 2 -87.98 10.10 -20.14
C LEU A 2 -86.62 10.84 -20.02
N PHE A 3 -86.60 12.16 -20.24
CA PHE A 3 -85.37 12.97 -20.10
C PHE A 3 -84.82 13.01 -18.66
N LEU A 4 -85.69 12.95 -17.65
CA LEU A 4 -85.30 12.91 -16.23
C LEU A 4 -84.73 11.54 -15.85
N LEU A 5 -85.31 10.46 -16.38
CA LEU A 5 -84.78 9.11 -16.24
C LEU A 5 -83.43 8.97 -16.93
N ALA A 6 -83.28 9.48 -18.16
CA ALA A 6 -82.00 9.50 -18.87
C ALA A 6 -80.92 10.30 -18.11
N PHE A 7 -81.27 11.48 -17.56
CA PHE A 7 -80.35 12.27 -16.74
C PHE A 7 -79.94 11.54 -15.46
N LEU A 8 -80.88 10.93 -14.72
CA LEU A 8 -80.57 10.13 -13.53
C LEU A 8 -79.74 8.88 -13.84
N PHE A 9 -79.95 8.25 -15.01
CA PHE A 9 -79.16 7.11 -15.46
C PHE A 9 -77.73 7.54 -15.87
N LEU A 10 -77.58 8.68 -16.55
CA LEU A 10 -76.28 9.25 -16.88
C LEU A 10 -75.51 9.74 -15.65
N VAL A 11 -76.18 10.32 -14.65
CA VAL A 11 -75.56 10.66 -13.35
C VAL A 11 -75.15 9.39 -12.59
N ARG A 12 -75.94 8.31 -12.65
CA ARG A 12 -75.55 7.00 -12.10
C ARG A 12 -74.35 6.38 -12.81
N ILE A 13 -74.23 6.53 -14.13
CA ILE A 13 -73.06 6.06 -14.90
C ILE A 13 -71.83 6.92 -14.62
N ALA A 14 -71.96 8.26 -14.56
CA ALA A 14 -70.87 9.16 -14.22
C ALA A 14 -70.34 8.91 -12.79
N ALA A 15 -71.23 8.62 -11.83
CA ALA A 15 -70.85 8.21 -10.48
C ALA A 15 -70.26 6.77 -10.40
N GLY A 16 -70.41 5.96 -11.45
CA GLY A 16 -69.88 4.59 -11.54
C GLY A 16 -68.50 4.46 -12.17
N ALA A 17 -67.91 5.56 -12.65
CA ALA A 17 -66.60 5.58 -13.30
C ALA A 17 -65.43 5.94 -12.36
N GLY A 18 -65.72 6.31 -11.11
CA GLY A 18 -64.71 6.34 -10.06
C GLY A 18 -64.31 4.91 -9.69
N ARG A 19 -63.01 4.58 -9.75
CA ARG A 19 -62.49 3.38 -9.07
C ARG A 19 -62.85 3.52 -7.59
N ASN A 20 -63.41 2.48 -6.97
CA ASN A 20 -63.61 2.43 -5.52
C ASN A 20 -62.22 2.46 -4.84
N ALA A 21 -61.74 3.65 -4.52
CA ALA A 21 -60.46 3.88 -3.90
C ALA A 21 -60.60 3.84 -2.37
N THR A 22 -59.95 2.86 -1.75
CA THR A 22 -59.96 2.67 -0.30
C THR A 22 -58.91 3.60 0.30
N SER A 23 -59.33 4.67 0.98
CA SER A 23 -58.39 5.56 1.68
C SER A 23 -57.67 4.80 2.79
N SER A 24 -56.35 5.00 2.92
CA SER A 24 -55.53 4.49 4.02
C SER A 24 -56.08 4.86 5.40
N SER A 25 -56.87 5.95 5.53
CA SER A 25 -57.56 6.32 6.77
C SER A 25 -58.62 5.30 7.22
N GLN A 26 -59.20 4.54 6.30
CA GLN A 26 -60.20 3.50 6.57
C GLN A 26 -59.52 2.25 7.16
N CYS A 27 -58.24 2.03 6.84
CA CYS A 27 -57.39 0.96 7.37
C CYS A 27 -56.84 1.27 8.78
N SER A 28 -57.69 1.81 9.67
CA SER A 28 -57.31 2.24 11.02
C SER A 28 -56.82 1.12 11.96
N CYS A 29 -56.92 -0.14 11.53
CA CYS A 29 -56.37 -1.33 12.18
C CYS A 29 -55.27 -2.02 11.35
N GLY A 30 -54.55 -1.23 10.55
CA GLY A 30 -53.31 -1.61 9.88
C GLY A 30 -53.50 -2.41 8.59
N PHE A 31 -52.37 -2.92 8.12
CA PHE A 31 -52.20 -3.62 6.85
C PHE A 31 -51.59 -4.99 7.12
N ARG A 32 -52.28 -6.06 6.72
CA ARG A 32 -51.85 -7.43 6.92
C ARG A 32 -51.38 -8.06 5.62
N ASP A 33 -50.20 -8.68 5.65
CA ASP A 33 -49.71 -9.50 4.55
C ASP A 33 -50.41 -10.87 4.60
N PRO A 34 -51.16 -11.28 3.54
CA PRO A 34 -51.90 -12.54 3.56
C PRO A 34 -51.02 -13.79 3.38
N GLN A 35 -49.76 -13.63 2.94
CA GLN A 35 -48.80 -14.72 2.73
C GLN A 35 -48.00 -15.03 4.00
N THR A 36 -47.50 -14.00 4.68
CA THR A 36 -46.70 -14.14 5.91
C THR A 36 -47.56 -14.07 7.18
N GLY A 37 -48.74 -13.43 7.11
CA GLY A 37 -49.62 -13.20 8.23
C GLY A 37 -49.25 -11.98 9.09
N GLU A 38 -48.13 -11.31 8.79
CA GLU A 38 -47.57 -10.15 9.49
C GLU A 38 -48.49 -8.92 9.42
N LEU A 39 -48.43 -8.09 10.46
CA LEU A 39 -49.24 -6.87 10.61
C LEU A 39 -48.36 -5.62 10.70
N TYR A 40 -48.67 -4.65 9.84
CA TYR A 40 -48.01 -3.35 9.76
C TYR A 40 -48.98 -2.23 10.14
N THR A 41 -48.56 -1.29 10.98
CA THR A 41 -49.44 -0.20 11.44
C THR A 41 -49.42 1.03 10.53
N GLU A 42 -48.42 1.15 9.65
CA GLU A 42 -48.15 2.36 8.86
C GLU A 42 -47.98 2.04 7.36
N SER A 43 -48.24 3.01 6.49
CA SER A 43 -48.01 2.87 5.05
C SER A 43 -47.53 4.15 4.35
N ILE A 44 -46.76 3.96 3.28
CA ILE A 44 -46.41 4.94 2.26
C ILE A 44 -46.87 4.38 0.92
N ILE A 45 -47.87 5.02 0.31
CA ILE A 45 -48.50 4.59 -0.94
C ILE A 45 -48.53 5.77 -1.91
N MET A 46 -47.96 5.59 -3.11
CA MET A 46 -47.97 6.59 -4.17
C MET A 46 -48.01 5.92 -5.54
N TYR A 47 -48.98 6.32 -6.38
CA TYR A 47 -49.20 5.81 -7.73
C TYR A 47 -48.84 6.90 -8.75
N PHE A 48 -47.68 6.76 -9.39
CA PHE A 48 -47.15 7.75 -10.34
C PHE A 48 -47.84 7.71 -11.71
N ASN A 49 -48.55 6.63 -12.02
CA ASN A 49 -49.44 6.49 -13.17
C ASN A 49 -50.83 7.15 -12.98
N GLU A 50 -51.18 7.57 -11.76
CA GLU A 50 -52.43 8.27 -11.44
C GLU A 50 -52.20 9.72 -10.98
N THR A 51 -50.94 10.17 -10.86
CA THR A 51 -50.57 11.50 -10.33
C THR A 51 -49.73 12.31 -11.33
N THR A 52 -49.81 13.65 -11.23
CA THR A 52 -49.08 14.60 -12.09
C THR A 52 -47.92 15.30 -11.36
N SER A 53 -47.75 15.05 -10.07
CA SER A 53 -46.69 15.60 -9.22
C SER A 53 -46.43 14.68 -8.02
N VAL A 54 -45.20 14.72 -7.50
CA VAL A 54 -44.82 14.01 -6.28
C VAL A 54 -45.32 14.79 -5.06
N ASP A 55 -46.07 14.14 -4.17
CA ASP A 55 -46.48 14.78 -2.92
C ASP A 55 -45.28 14.89 -1.95
N GLN A 56 -44.86 16.14 -1.72
CA GLN A 56 -43.73 16.48 -0.87
C GLN A 56 -44.00 16.26 0.63
N HIS A 57 -45.24 16.01 1.05
CA HIS A 57 -45.55 15.59 2.42
C HIS A 57 -45.24 14.12 2.68
N VAL A 58 -45.01 13.32 1.63
CA VAL A 58 -44.65 11.90 1.72
C VAL A 58 -43.23 11.66 1.21
N LEU A 59 -42.93 12.09 -0.03
CA LEU A 59 -41.62 11.92 -0.68
C LEU A 59 -41.02 13.28 -1.05
N ARG A 60 -39.90 13.61 -0.40
CA ARG A 60 -39.11 14.80 -0.68
C ARG A 60 -38.15 14.56 -1.85
N LEU A 61 -38.18 15.48 -2.83
CA LEU A 61 -37.16 15.58 -3.88
C LEU A 61 -35.84 16.09 -3.27
N MET A 62 -34.73 15.42 -3.59
CA MET A 62 -33.40 15.76 -3.08
C MET A 62 -32.64 16.67 -4.05
N ASP A 63 -31.90 17.62 -3.49
CA ASP A 63 -31.02 18.56 -4.20
C ASP A 63 -29.66 18.56 -3.50
N TYR A 64 -28.63 17.98 -4.13
CA TYR A 64 -27.27 17.93 -3.60
C TYR A 64 -26.21 17.68 -4.67
N SER A 65 -24.97 18.05 -4.35
CA SER A 65 -23.78 17.70 -5.12
C SER A 65 -22.65 17.35 -4.15
N HIS A 66 -22.17 16.11 -4.20
CA HIS A 66 -21.06 15.69 -3.34
C HIS A 66 -19.73 16.28 -3.80
N LYS A 67 -19.02 16.95 -2.89
CA LYS A 67 -17.68 17.50 -3.19
C LYS A 67 -16.63 16.41 -3.42
N ASN A 68 -16.71 15.34 -2.62
CA ASN A 68 -15.94 14.09 -2.71
C ASN A 68 -16.92 12.93 -2.50
N GLN A 69 -16.66 11.77 -3.08
CA GLN A 69 -17.46 10.54 -2.95
C GLN A 69 -16.62 9.46 -2.26
N LYS A 70 -17.29 8.53 -1.56
CA LYS A 70 -16.67 7.37 -0.92
C LYS A 70 -16.74 6.12 -1.80
N GLY A 71 -15.64 5.38 -1.87
CA GLY A 71 -15.52 4.00 -2.36
C GLY A 71 -14.22 3.75 -3.15
N TRP A 72 -13.67 2.55 -3.04
CA TRP A 72 -12.33 2.19 -3.54
C TRP A 72 -12.18 2.25 -5.07
N SER A 73 -13.30 2.07 -5.77
CA SER A 73 -13.40 2.01 -7.24
C SER A 73 -14.19 3.20 -7.82
N THR A 74 -14.47 4.21 -6.99
CA THR A 74 -15.57 5.15 -7.18
C THR A 74 -15.07 6.51 -7.71
N VAL A 75 -15.00 6.63 -9.04
CA VAL A 75 -14.31 7.74 -9.74
C VAL A 75 -15.19 8.99 -9.92
N PHE A 76 -16.50 8.84 -10.05
CA PHE A 76 -17.44 9.95 -10.21
C PHE A 76 -18.17 10.27 -8.90
N ARG A 77 -18.51 11.55 -8.74
CA ARG A 77 -19.20 12.07 -7.56
C ARG A 77 -20.69 12.11 -7.81
N GLN A 78 -21.48 11.68 -6.84
CA GLN A 78 -22.93 11.67 -6.95
C GLN A 78 -23.52 13.06 -6.69
N GLY A 79 -24.55 13.40 -7.43
CA GLY A 79 -25.46 14.49 -7.14
C GLY A 79 -26.88 14.11 -7.53
N ALA A 80 -27.86 14.82 -6.98
CA ALA A 80 -29.25 14.72 -7.38
C ALA A 80 -29.82 16.13 -7.54
N SER A 81 -30.74 16.29 -8.50
CA SER A 81 -31.44 17.56 -8.69
C SER A 81 -32.94 17.34 -8.95
N PRO A 82 -33.83 18.16 -8.36
CA PRO A 82 -35.26 18.11 -8.65
C PRO A 82 -35.60 18.31 -10.15
N SER A 83 -34.74 18.98 -10.93
CA SER A 83 -34.93 19.16 -12.39
C SER A 83 -34.92 17.86 -13.21
N ASN A 84 -34.41 16.79 -12.60
CA ASN A 84 -34.21 15.48 -13.20
C ASN A 84 -35.34 14.50 -12.86
N VAL A 85 -36.35 14.91 -12.08
CA VAL A 85 -37.59 14.16 -11.89
C VAL A 85 -38.69 14.79 -12.74
N ARG A 86 -39.38 13.97 -13.54
CA ARG A 86 -40.45 14.41 -14.45
C ARG A 86 -41.59 13.40 -14.49
N PHE A 87 -42.71 13.77 -15.11
CA PHE A 87 -43.81 12.86 -15.43
C PHE A 87 -43.93 12.76 -16.95
N GLY A 88 -43.95 11.53 -17.48
CA GLY A 88 -43.96 11.30 -18.94
C GLY A 88 -43.70 9.84 -19.32
N ASN A 89 -43.46 9.61 -20.61
CA ASN A 89 -43.10 8.31 -21.20
C ASN A 89 -41.88 8.40 -22.14
N ASN A 90 -41.10 9.48 -22.08
CA ASN A 90 -40.00 9.74 -23.02
C ASN A 90 -38.85 8.72 -22.89
N GLY A 91 -38.69 8.10 -21.72
CA GLY A 91 -37.79 6.98 -21.45
C GLY A 91 -38.31 5.61 -21.91
N SER A 92 -39.33 5.55 -22.76
CA SER A 92 -39.81 4.31 -23.38
C SER A 92 -39.24 4.09 -24.78
N LEU A 93 -38.94 2.83 -25.09
CA LEU A 93 -38.83 2.34 -26.45
C LEU A 93 -40.25 2.15 -27.05
N PRO A 94 -40.44 2.27 -28.38
CA PRO A 94 -41.78 2.18 -28.99
C PRO A 94 -42.53 0.87 -28.73
N TRP A 95 -41.82 -0.23 -28.48
CA TRP A 95 -42.44 -1.52 -28.13
C TRP A 95 -42.85 -1.59 -26.65
N GLN A 96 -42.23 -0.80 -25.76
CA GLN A 96 -42.62 -0.72 -24.34
C GLN A 96 -43.92 0.08 -24.18
N ASP A 97 -44.07 1.22 -24.86
CA ASP A 97 -45.34 1.98 -24.80
C ASP A 97 -46.52 1.20 -25.44
N ALA A 98 -46.23 0.26 -26.35
CA ALA A 98 -47.23 -0.67 -26.90
C ALA A 98 -47.66 -1.78 -25.93
N ALA A 99 -46.87 -2.07 -24.88
CA ALA A 99 -47.15 -3.07 -23.86
C ALA A 99 -47.62 -2.44 -22.54
N ASP A 100 -46.87 -1.45 -22.04
CA ASP A 100 -47.09 -0.75 -20.77
C ASP A 100 -48.15 0.37 -20.89
N GLY A 101 -48.54 0.75 -22.11
CA GLY A 101 -49.46 1.85 -22.41
C GLY A 101 -48.83 3.25 -22.36
N THR A 102 -49.64 4.28 -22.64
CA THR A 102 -49.20 5.69 -22.75
C THR A 102 -49.49 6.55 -21.50
N ALA A 103 -49.76 5.92 -20.35
CA ALA A 103 -49.91 6.65 -19.09
C ALA A 103 -48.58 7.34 -18.70
N PRO A 104 -48.61 8.58 -18.17
CA PRO A 104 -47.40 9.21 -17.65
C PRO A 104 -46.88 8.42 -16.44
N ARG A 105 -45.56 8.30 -16.30
CA ARG A 105 -44.90 7.64 -15.16
C ARG A 105 -43.85 8.57 -14.57
N LEU A 106 -43.34 8.26 -13.38
CA LEU A 106 -42.24 9.03 -12.80
C LEU A 106 -40.95 8.72 -13.58
N GLU A 107 -40.46 9.69 -14.33
CA GLU A 107 -39.19 9.61 -15.06
C GLU A 107 -38.09 10.19 -14.18
N MET A 108 -37.09 9.36 -13.86
CA MET A 108 -35.90 9.74 -13.09
C MET A 108 -34.70 9.77 -14.03
N ILE A 109 -34.11 10.94 -14.22
CA ILE A 109 -33.11 11.20 -15.27
C ILE A 109 -31.71 11.25 -14.66
N LEU A 110 -30.78 10.47 -15.24
CA LEU A 110 -29.36 10.59 -15.00
C LEU A 110 -28.71 11.40 -16.13
N GLY A 111 -28.00 12.47 -15.77
CA GLY A 111 -27.30 13.29 -16.75
C GLY A 111 -26.13 12.56 -17.42
N ALA A 112 -25.92 12.85 -18.72
CA ALA A 112 -24.76 12.38 -19.48
C ALA A 112 -23.42 12.68 -18.78
N ARG A 113 -22.43 11.79 -18.93
CA ARG A 113 -21.08 11.90 -18.38
C ARG A 113 -20.44 13.27 -18.67
N ARG A 114 -19.95 13.92 -17.60
CA ARG A 114 -19.35 15.27 -17.63
C ARG A 114 -17.87 15.26 -17.24
N PHE A 115 -17.12 16.24 -17.75
CA PHE A 115 -15.71 16.49 -17.40
C PHE A 115 -15.49 17.07 -15.99
N ASP A 116 -16.55 17.50 -15.29
CA ASP A 116 -16.48 17.90 -13.87
C ASP A 116 -16.56 16.68 -12.91
N HIS A 117 -16.71 15.47 -13.46
CA HIS A 117 -16.96 14.23 -12.73
C HIS A 117 -18.11 14.32 -11.71
N LEU A 118 -19.10 15.19 -11.95
CA LEU A 118 -20.36 15.22 -11.21
C LEU A 118 -21.44 14.49 -12.01
N SER A 119 -21.79 13.30 -11.53
CA SER A 119 -22.88 12.49 -12.05
C SER A 119 -24.19 12.94 -11.39
N ASN A 120 -24.89 13.85 -12.06
CA ASN A 120 -26.11 14.48 -11.53
C ASN A 120 -27.36 13.69 -11.95
N GLY A 121 -27.89 12.91 -11.02
CA GLY A 121 -29.06 12.06 -11.17
C GLY A 121 -30.33 12.64 -10.55
N ALA A 122 -31.20 11.76 -10.09
CA ALA A 122 -32.47 12.08 -9.47
C ALA A 122 -32.66 11.22 -8.21
N GLU A 123 -33.14 11.80 -7.11
CA GLU A 123 -33.33 11.08 -5.85
C GLU A 123 -34.55 11.59 -5.07
N LEU A 124 -35.29 10.65 -4.49
CA LEU A 124 -36.42 10.87 -3.59
C LEU A 124 -36.09 10.27 -2.22
N GLN A 125 -36.39 11.02 -1.17
CA GLN A 125 -36.27 10.61 0.23
C GLN A 125 -37.66 10.65 0.89
N SER A 126 -38.07 9.57 1.54
CA SER A 126 -39.24 9.59 2.43
C SER A 126 -39.07 10.58 3.58
N LEU A 127 -40.10 11.37 3.88
CA LEU A 127 -40.03 12.31 5.01
C LEU A 127 -39.99 11.59 6.37
N ARG A 128 -40.56 10.39 6.45
CA ARG A 128 -40.52 9.51 7.63
C ARG A 128 -39.15 8.84 7.78
N ARG A 129 -38.63 8.88 9.00
CA ARG A 129 -37.31 8.36 9.42
C ARG A 129 -37.39 7.47 10.65
N ASP A 130 -38.60 7.09 11.03
CA ASP A 130 -38.99 6.23 12.13
C ASP A 130 -39.29 4.78 11.70
N ILE A 131 -39.18 4.50 10.40
CA ILE A 131 -39.46 3.22 9.72
C ILE A 131 -38.61 2.11 10.35
N MET A 132 -39.25 1.10 10.93
CA MET A 132 -38.58 -0.03 11.59
C MET A 132 -39.35 -1.33 11.35
N TYR A 133 -38.79 -2.20 10.50
CA TYR A 133 -39.42 -3.42 9.95
C TYR A 133 -40.62 -3.12 9.02
N GLY A 134 -40.80 -3.95 7.98
CA GLY A 134 -41.81 -3.71 6.95
C GLY A 134 -41.65 -4.55 5.67
N SER A 135 -42.66 -4.50 4.81
CA SER A 135 -42.63 -4.93 3.41
C SER A 135 -42.61 -3.70 2.50
N PHE A 136 -41.51 -3.50 1.78
CA PHE A 136 -41.23 -2.34 0.94
C PHE A 136 -41.29 -2.76 -0.52
N ARG A 137 -42.41 -2.46 -1.20
CA ARG A 137 -42.66 -2.88 -2.58
C ARG A 137 -42.68 -1.68 -3.51
N ALA A 138 -42.08 -1.79 -4.69
CA ALA A 138 -42.11 -0.77 -5.74
C ALA A 138 -42.10 -1.41 -7.13
N GLU A 139 -42.86 -0.84 -8.05
CA GLU A 139 -42.85 -1.24 -9.46
C GLU A 139 -41.94 -0.29 -10.25
N MET A 140 -40.80 -0.81 -10.69
CA MET A 140 -39.67 -0.05 -11.22
C MET A 140 -39.18 -0.63 -12.54
N ARG A 141 -38.74 0.25 -13.45
CA ARG A 141 -38.13 -0.09 -14.74
C ARG A 141 -36.74 0.53 -14.81
N SER A 142 -35.75 -0.29 -15.13
CA SER A 142 -34.37 0.13 -15.31
C SER A 142 -34.21 1.04 -16.55
N ALA A 143 -33.03 1.64 -16.67
CA ALA A 143 -32.61 2.29 -17.89
C ALA A 143 -32.70 1.35 -19.10
N SER A 144 -32.93 1.91 -20.29
CA SER A 144 -32.95 1.13 -21.54
C SER A 144 -31.61 0.41 -21.76
N TYR A 145 -31.61 -0.76 -22.42
CA TYR A 145 -30.38 -1.50 -22.75
C TYR A 145 -29.40 -0.71 -23.66
N LEU A 146 -29.86 0.40 -24.25
CA LEU A 146 -29.07 1.37 -25.01
C LEU A 146 -28.31 2.38 -24.12
N GLU A 147 -28.70 2.50 -22.85
CA GLU A 147 -28.26 3.53 -21.90
C GLU A 147 -27.35 2.95 -20.81
N GLN A 148 -26.25 2.39 -21.27
CA GLN A 148 -25.21 1.73 -20.48
C GLN A 148 -24.63 2.65 -19.37
N GLY A 149 -24.35 2.09 -18.20
CA GLY A 149 -23.54 2.74 -17.15
C GLY A 149 -24.29 3.29 -15.93
N SER A 150 -25.58 2.95 -15.74
CA SER A 150 -26.45 3.51 -14.70
C SER A 150 -26.97 2.46 -13.69
N ALA A 151 -27.42 2.93 -12.53
CA ALA A 151 -28.14 2.13 -11.52
C ALA A 151 -29.41 2.85 -11.04
N MET A 152 -30.55 2.16 -11.07
CA MET A 152 -31.80 2.60 -10.45
C MET A 152 -32.05 1.79 -9.18
N SER A 153 -32.11 2.47 -8.04
CA SER A 153 -32.03 1.85 -6.71
C SER A 153 -33.24 2.17 -5.84
N MET A 154 -33.70 1.16 -5.08
CA MET A 154 -34.53 1.32 -3.89
C MET A 154 -33.71 0.90 -2.67
N PHE A 155 -33.63 1.74 -1.64
CA PHE A 155 -32.86 1.40 -0.44
C PHE A 155 -33.40 1.99 0.86
N LEU A 156 -33.18 1.25 1.94
CA LEU A 156 -33.40 1.68 3.32
C LEU A 156 -32.03 1.98 3.95
N GLN A 157 -31.85 3.18 4.50
CA GLN A 157 -30.57 3.59 5.07
C GLN A 157 -30.73 4.47 6.33
N TYR A 158 -29.89 4.19 7.33
CA TYR A 158 -29.65 5.07 8.47
C TYR A 158 -28.22 5.64 8.45
N ASN A 159 -27.23 4.77 8.28
CA ASN A 159 -25.82 5.04 8.04
C ASN A 159 -25.26 3.94 7.12
N GLU A 160 -23.98 3.99 6.75
CA GLU A 160 -23.36 2.99 5.86
C GLU A 160 -23.57 1.53 6.36
N THR A 161 -23.34 1.29 7.66
CA THR A 161 -23.38 -0.05 8.28
C THR A 161 -24.77 -0.54 8.69
N GLN A 162 -25.84 0.22 8.41
CA GLN A 162 -27.24 -0.18 8.63
C GLN A 162 -28.04 0.18 7.38
N THR A 163 -28.00 -0.73 6.40
CA THR A 163 -28.52 -0.58 5.04
C THR A 163 -29.17 -1.87 4.53
N ALA A 164 -30.19 -1.71 3.69
CA ALA A 164 -30.68 -2.74 2.79
C ALA A 164 -30.93 -2.09 1.41
N THR A 165 -30.34 -2.63 0.33
CA THR A 165 -30.41 -2.02 -1.01
C THR A 165 -30.81 -3.06 -2.06
N ILE A 166 -31.63 -2.65 -3.02
CA ILE A 166 -31.88 -3.40 -4.25
C ILE A 166 -31.71 -2.48 -5.46
N ASP A 167 -30.81 -2.88 -6.36
CA ASP A 167 -30.16 -1.98 -7.30
C ASP A 167 -30.18 -2.56 -8.72
N MET A 168 -30.97 -1.94 -9.60
CA MET A 168 -31.10 -2.31 -11.01
C MET A 168 -29.91 -1.72 -11.79
N CYS A 169 -28.81 -2.46 -11.90
CA CYS A 169 -27.58 -1.99 -12.54
C CYS A 169 -27.52 -2.40 -14.02
N ASN A 170 -27.54 -1.41 -14.92
CA ASN A 170 -27.52 -1.63 -16.38
C ASN A 170 -26.13 -2.00 -16.93
N MET A 171 -25.07 -1.64 -16.19
CA MET A 171 -23.64 -1.85 -16.55
C MET A 171 -23.19 -1.19 -17.87
N ASP A 172 -21.88 -1.23 -18.14
CA ASP A 172 -21.34 -0.78 -19.43
C ASP A 172 -21.61 -1.80 -20.56
N MET A 173 -21.99 -3.03 -20.22
CA MET A 173 -22.36 -4.10 -21.15
C MET A 173 -23.71 -4.72 -20.74
N PRO A 174 -24.75 -4.72 -21.61
CA PRO A 174 -26.08 -5.24 -21.27
C PRO A 174 -26.11 -6.72 -20.85
N MET A 175 -25.12 -7.52 -21.26
CA MET A 175 -24.97 -8.93 -20.82
C MET A 175 -24.56 -9.06 -19.35
N ASN A 176 -23.95 -8.01 -18.77
CA ASN A 176 -23.50 -7.95 -17.38
C ASN A 176 -24.53 -7.29 -16.44
N ALA A 177 -25.63 -6.77 -17.00
CA ALA A 177 -26.70 -6.10 -16.28
C ALA A 177 -27.37 -7.04 -15.26
N ARG A 178 -27.67 -6.52 -14.06
CA ARG A 178 -28.09 -7.35 -12.92
C ARG A 178 -28.88 -6.56 -11.88
N VAL A 179 -29.74 -7.24 -11.14
CA VAL A 179 -30.35 -6.72 -9.90
C VAL A 179 -29.46 -7.11 -8.72
N LEU A 180 -28.62 -6.18 -8.26
CA LEU A 180 -27.74 -6.36 -7.10
C LEU A 180 -28.55 -6.16 -5.80
N GLN A 181 -28.25 -6.93 -4.75
CA GLN A 181 -28.98 -6.92 -3.48
C GLN A 181 -27.98 -6.90 -2.30
N LEU A 182 -27.86 -5.80 -1.55
CA LEU A 182 -26.82 -5.63 -0.51
C LEU A 182 -27.40 -5.39 0.89
N ILE A 183 -26.66 -5.83 1.91
CA ILE A 183 -26.99 -5.69 3.34
C ILE A 183 -25.81 -5.05 4.08
N ASN A 184 -26.06 -4.03 4.90
CA ASN A 184 -25.09 -3.41 5.82
C ASN A 184 -23.75 -2.96 5.19
N GLY A 185 -23.77 -2.52 3.93
CA GLY A 185 -22.58 -2.03 3.22
C GLY A 185 -21.74 -3.12 2.56
N GLU A 186 -22.32 -4.28 2.25
CA GLU A 186 -21.67 -5.37 1.53
C GLU A 186 -20.95 -4.96 0.23
N ALA A 187 -19.90 -5.72 -0.10
CA ALA A 187 -19.19 -5.63 -1.37
C ALA A 187 -20.13 -5.93 -2.55
N PRO A 188 -20.14 -5.13 -3.64
CA PRO A 188 -20.80 -5.50 -4.88
C PRO A 188 -20.10 -6.73 -5.49
N SER A 189 -20.81 -7.86 -5.57
CA SER A 189 -20.32 -9.11 -6.16
C SER A 189 -21.34 -9.72 -7.13
N TYR A 190 -20.90 -10.68 -7.94
CA TYR A 190 -21.79 -11.47 -8.80
C TYR A 190 -22.69 -12.43 -8.01
N SER A 191 -22.22 -12.96 -6.87
CA SER A 191 -23.00 -13.88 -6.03
C SER A 191 -24.11 -13.21 -5.20
N LEU A 192 -24.10 -11.88 -5.11
CA LEU A 192 -25.14 -11.08 -4.46
C LEU A 192 -26.12 -10.45 -5.46
N ALA A 193 -26.15 -10.92 -6.71
CA ALA A 193 -26.93 -10.33 -7.78
C ALA A 193 -27.71 -11.35 -8.61
N THR A 194 -28.82 -10.90 -9.19
CA THR A 194 -29.64 -11.67 -10.14
C THR A 194 -29.42 -11.10 -11.55
N ASN A 195 -28.72 -11.84 -12.40
CA ASN A 195 -28.36 -11.39 -13.75
C ASN A 195 -29.61 -11.24 -14.65
N TYR A 196 -29.65 -10.20 -15.48
CA TYR A 196 -30.77 -9.90 -16.36
C TYR A 196 -31.09 -11.05 -17.33
N SER A 197 -30.07 -11.73 -17.86
CA SER A 197 -30.27 -12.89 -18.74
C SER A 197 -30.86 -14.13 -18.06
N LEU A 198 -30.94 -14.17 -16.72
CA LEU A 198 -31.68 -15.20 -15.98
C LEU A 198 -33.15 -14.82 -15.82
N ILE A 199 -33.44 -13.53 -15.64
CA ILE A 199 -34.82 -12.99 -15.60
C ILE A 199 -35.46 -13.14 -16.99
N GLU A 200 -34.73 -12.80 -18.06
CA GLU A 200 -35.17 -12.89 -19.46
C GLU A 200 -35.51 -14.32 -19.89
N LYS A 201 -34.69 -15.30 -19.50
CA LYS A 201 -34.91 -16.73 -19.82
C LYS A 201 -35.91 -17.41 -18.87
N GLY A 202 -36.02 -16.91 -17.64
CA GLY A 202 -36.60 -17.63 -16.52
C GLY A 202 -35.68 -18.75 -15.97
N ASP A 203 -35.94 -19.13 -14.73
CA ASP A 203 -35.39 -20.32 -14.05
C ASP A 203 -36.57 -21.08 -13.41
N PRO A 204 -37.39 -21.84 -14.18
CA PRO A 204 -38.58 -22.49 -13.64
C PRO A 204 -38.22 -23.59 -12.62
N PRO A 205 -38.86 -23.67 -11.45
CA PRO A 205 -40.08 -22.97 -11.03
C PRO A 205 -39.85 -21.67 -10.23
N ARG A 206 -38.61 -21.18 -10.12
CA ARG A 206 -38.26 -20.01 -9.31
C ARG A 206 -38.60 -18.69 -9.99
N ILE A 207 -38.00 -18.41 -11.14
CA ILE A 207 -38.17 -17.13 -11.85
C ILE A 207 -38.97 -17.37 -13.14
N PRO A 208 -40.15 -16.75 -13.32
CA PRO A 208 -40.84 -16.76 -14.61
C PRO A 208 -40.08 -15.90 -15.63
N ALA A 209 -40.06 -16.30 -16.90
CA ALA A 209 -39.43 -15.53 -17.97
C ALA A 209 -40.11 -14.16 -18.12
N HIS A 210 -39.33 -13.08 -18.00
CA HIS A 210 -39.82 -11.71 -17.98
C HIS A 210 -38.77 -10.76 -18.57
N SER A 211 -39.17 -9.69 -19.26
CA SER A 211 -38.16 -8.72 -19.73
C SER A 211 -37.58 -7.97 -18.53
N PRO A 212 -36.25 -7.95 -18.32
CA PRO A 212 -35.64 -7.19 -17.23
C PRO A 212 -35.62 -5.68 -17.50
N TYR A 213 -36.05 -5.26 -18.69
CA TYR A 213 -36.20 -3.87 -19.13
C TYR A 213 -37.66 -3.42 -19.19
N SER A 214 -38.65 -4.24 -18.80
CA SER A 214 -40.02 -3.78 -18.52
C SER A 214 -40.21 -3.53 -17.03
N PHE A 215 -41.40 -3.12 -16.59
CA PHE A 215 -41.68 -2.90 -15.18
C PHE A 215 -41.57 -4.20 -14.37
N MET A 216 -40.83 -4.16 -13.27
CA MET A 216 -40.66 -5.28 -12.35
C MET A 216 -41.05 -4.88 -10.93
N GLU A 217 -41.71 -5.79 -10.21
CA GLU A 217 -41.94 -5.63 -8.77
C GLU A 217 -40.65 -5.97 -8.01
N LEU A 218 -40.06 -4.96 -7.37
CA LEU A 218 -38.98 -5.12 -6.41
C LEU A 218 -39.56 -5.03 -5.00
N ARG A 219 -39.30 -6.04 -4.17
CA ARG A 219 -39.81 -6.12 -2.80
C ARG A 219 -38.67 -6.47 -1.83
N ILE A 220 -38.56 -5.68 -0.75
CA ILE A 220 -37.71 -5.97 0.41
C ILE A 220 -38.62 -6.23 1.60
N ASP A 221 -38.53 -7.41 2.22
CA ASP A 221 -39.17 -7.69 3.50
C ASP A 221 -38.12 -7.70 4.62
N TRP A 222 -38.31 -6.85 5.61
CA TRP A 222 -37.38 -6.66 6.72
C TRP A 222 -38.09 -6.94 8.05
N THR A 223 -37.63 -7.96 8.78
CA THR A 223 -38.14 -8.34 10.10
C THR A 223 -37.04 -8.23 11.17
N SER A 224 -37.36 -8.57 12.42
CA SER A 224 -36.39 -8.61 13.51
C SER A 224 -35.29 -9.66 13.34
N ASP A 225 -35.49 -10.66 12.47
CA ASP A 225 -34.65 -11.86 12.38
C ASP A 225 -34.33 -12.33 10.94
N THR A 226 -35.03 -11.79 9.94
CA THR A 226 -34.81 -12.04 8.50
C THR A 226 -34.81 -10.75 7.67
N LEU A 227 -34.12 -10.80 6.53
CA LEU A 227 -34.15 -9.77 5.49
C LEU A 227 -34.18 -10.46 4.12
N ASP A 228 -35.31 -10.35 3.42
CA ASP A 228 -35.63 -11.10 2.22
C ASP A 228 -35.82 -10.16 1.03
N PHE A 229 -35.19 -10.48 -0.09
CA PHE A 229 -35.27 -9.72 -1.33
C PHE A 229 -36.03 -10.53 -2.38
N TRP A 230 -36.92 -9.85 -3.08
CA TRP A 230 -37.82 -10.42 -4.07
C TRP A 230 -37.79 -9.62 -5.37
N VAL A 231 -37.84 -10.33 -6.49
CA VAL A 231 -37.96 -9.79 -7.84
C VAL A 231 -39.10 -10.53 -8.54
N ASN A 232 -40.10 -9.79 -9.03
CA ASN A 232 -41.32 -10.32 -9.64
C ASN A 232 -41.98 -11.43 -8.81
N SER A 233 -42.21 -11.15 -7.52
CA SER A 233 -42.79 -12.06 -6.54
C SER A 233 -42.05 -13.40 -6.29
N ASN A 234 -40.82 -13.60 -6.82
CA ASN A 234 -39.92 -14.68 -6.40
C ASN A 234 -38.81 -14.16 -5.48
N ARG A 235 -38.48 -14.93 -4.43
CA ARG A 235 -37.43 -14.59 -3.47
C ARG A 235 -36.05 -14.92 -4.05
N THR A 236 -35.30 -13.88 -4.41
CA THR A 236 -33.95 -13.98 -4.97
C THR A 236 -32.87 -14.10 -3.89
N ARG A 237 -33.10 -13.54 -2.69
CA ARG A 237 -32.18 -13.63 -1.56
C ARG A 237 -32.94 -13.75 -0.23
N HIS A 238 -32.44 -14.59 0.66
CA HIS A 238 -32.89 -14.75 2.04
C HIS A 238 -31.66 -14.61 2.94
N ALA A 239 -31.74 -13.80 3.99
CA ALA A 239 -30.64 -13.63 4.94
C ALA A 239 -31.18 -13.63 6.37
N THR A 240 -30.63 -14.47 7.24
CA THR A 240 -31.03 -14.51 8.65
C THR A 240 -30.00 -13.86 9.57
N LYS A 241 -30.47 -13.47 10.75
CA LYS A 241 -29.68 -12.96 11.87
C LYS A 241 -28.69 -13.97 12.47
N LYS A 242 -28.77 -15.25 12.09
CA LYS A 242 -27.78 -16.27 12.45
C LYS A 242 -26.57 -16.23 11.50
N ASP A 243 -26.84 -16.00 10.22
CA ASP A 243 -25.82 -16.00 9.17
C ASP A 243 -25.00 -14.69 9.19
N ARG A 244 -25.64 -13.58 9.60
CA ARG A 244 -25.03 -12.25 9.59
C ARG A 244 -25.72 -11.24 10.51
N THR A 245 -25.07 -10.08 10.68
CA THR A 245 -25.72 -8.87 11.18
C THR A 245 -26.72 -8.32 10.16
N LEU A 246 -27.93 -8.00 10.61
CA LEU A 246 -29.00 -7.35 9.84
C LEU A 246 -29.21 -5.89 10.30
N PRO A 247 -29.93 -5.03 9.54
CA PRO A 247 -30.38 -3.73 10.02
C PRO A 247 -31.27 -3.89 11.27
N SER A 248 -31.00 -3.08 12.29
CA SER A 248 -31.59 -3.21 13.64
C SER A 248 -32.05 -1.88 14.25
N VAL A 249 -31.92 -0.80 13.48
CA VAL A 249 -32.21 0.59 13.87
C VAL A 249 -33.20 1.20 12.88
N PRO A 250 -33.99 2.23 13.25
CA PRO A 250 -34.91 2.88 12.34
C PRO A 250 -34.19 3.52 11.14
N GLN A 251 -34.76 3.35 9.95
CA GLN A 251 -34.18 3.74 8.66
C GLN A 251 -35.04 4.81 7.96
N THR A 252 -34.56 5.28 6.81
CA THR A 252 -35.29 6.13 5.87
C THR A 252 -35.31 5.42 4.52
N LEU A 253 -36.45 5.41 3.83
CA LEU A 253 -36.60 4.85 2.48
C LEU A 253 -36.20 5.89 1.42
N TYR A 254 -35.45 5.44 0.42
CA TYR A 254 -34.94 6.24 -0.70
C TYR A 254 -35.18 5.53 -2.04
N PHE A 255 -35.30 6.34 -3.09
CA PHE A 255 -35.25 5.92 -4.49
C PHE A 255 -34.27 6.83 -5.23
N SER A 256 -33.30 6.28 -5.96
CA SER A 256 -32.25 7.07 -6.61
C SER A 256 -31.88 6.49 -7.98
N HIS A 257 -31.80 7.33 -9.01
CA HIS A 257 -31.20 6.98 -10.31
C HIS A 257 -29.85 7.70 -10.40
N TRP A 258 -28.77 6.93 -10.35
CA TRP A 258 -27.42 7.43 -10.10
C TRP A 258 -26.36 6.58 -10.81
N SER A 259 -25.13 7.10 -10.84
CA SER A 259 -23.94 6.34 -11.21
C SER A 259 -22.69 7.03 -10.68
N THR A 260 -21.76 6.27 -10.12
CA THR A 260 -20.45 6.77 -9.67
C THR A 260 -19.30 6.24 -10.52
N GLY A 261 -19.60 5.52 -11.60
CA GLY A 261 -18.59 4.87 -12.44
C GLY A 261 -17.78 3.81 -11.70
N ASP A 262 -18.36 3.20 -10.67
CA ASP A 262 -17.70 2.13 -9.93
C ASP A 262 -17.70 0.84 -10.76
N HIS A 263 -16.50 0.31 -11.03
CA HIS A 263 -16.29 -0.81 -11.93
C HIS A 263 -16.98 -2.11 -11.48
N ASN A 264 -17.17 -2.31 -10.17
CA ASN A 264 -17.82 -3.50 -9.64
C ASN A 264 -19.36 -3.34 -9.56
N TYR A 265 -19.89 -2.12 -9.72
CA TYR A 265 -21.28 -1.78 -9.37
C TYR A 265 -22.15 -1.36 -10.56
N MET A 266 -21.73 -0.35 -11.35
CA MET A 266 -22.49 0.10 -12.53
C MET A 266 -21.66 0.63 -13.71
N GLN A 267 -20.33 0.71 -13.55
CA GLN A 267 -19.32 0.94 -14.62
C GLN A 267 -19.32 2.32 -15.34
N GLY A 268 -20.44 3.05 -15.39
CA GLY A 268 -20.59 4.32 -16.14
C GLY A 268 -19.88 5.56 -15.58
N PRO A 269 -20.52 6.74 -15.39
CA PRO A 269 -21.88 7.12 -15.80
C PRO A 269 -22.08 7.10 -17.32
N PRO A 270 -23.35 7.07 -17.78
CA PRO A 270 -23.71 6.88 -19.18
C PRO A 270 -23.16 7.97 -20.11
N VAL A 271 -22.88 7.58 -21.36
CA VAL A 271 -22.37 8.49 -22.40
C VAL A 271 -23.42 9.54 -22.80
N ASN A 272 -24.68 9.12 -22.89
CA ASN A 272 -25.85 9.98 -23.08
C ASN A 272 -26.58 10.18 -21.74
N ALA A 273 -27.61 11.04 -21.70
CA ALA A 273 -28.53 11.02 -20.57
C ALA A 273 -29.29 9.68 -20.54
N SER A 274 -29.66 9.20 -19.36
CA SER A 274 -30.39 7.95 -19.17
C SER A 274 -31.66 8.18 -18.36
N VAL A 275 -32.71 7.40 -18.63
CA VAL A 275 -34.02 7.51 -17.98
C VAL A 275 -34.44 6.16 -17.39
N ALA A 276 -34.55 6.11 -16.07
CA ALA A 276 -35.24 5.04 -15.34
C ALA A 276 -36.68 5.50 -15.03
N GLN A 277 -37.61 4.57 -14.86
CA GLN A 277 -39.01 4.88 -14.55
C GLN A 277 -39.53 4.14 -13.32
N MET A 278 -40.48 4.76 -12.61
CA MET A 278 -41.18 4.16 -11.48
C MET A 278 -42.69 4.36 -11.62
N GLN A 279 -43.47 3.29 -11.43
CA GLN A 279 -44.91 3.28 -11.66
C GLN A 279 -45.71 3.44 -10.36
N TRP A 280 -45.30 2.77 -9.27
CA TRP A 280 -45.83 3.00 -7.92
C TRP A 280 -44.84 2.58 -6.83
N VAL A 281 -45.07 3.08 -5.62
CA VAL A 281 -44.44 2.65 -4.36
C VAL A 281 -45.54 2.30 -3.35
N ARG A 282 -45.42 1.14 -2.70
CA ARG A 282 -46.33 0.62 -1.68
C ARG A 282 -45.48 -0.02 -0.57
N ALA A 283 -45.11 0.79 0.42
CA ALA A 283 -44.36 0.36 1.58
C ALA A 283 -45.26 0.29 2.81
N PHE A 284 -45.24 -0.85 3.52
CA PHE A 284 -46.02 -1.10 4.72
C PHE A 284 -45.04 -1.46 5.85
N PHE A 285 -45.11 -0.75 6.97
CA PHE A 285 -44.06 -0.83 8.00
C PHE A 285 -44.60 -0.57 9.40
N ASN A 286 -43.75 -0.78 10.40
CA ASN A 286 -44.02 -0.41 11.78
C ASN A 286 -43.18 0.82 12.19
N THR A 287 -43.73 1.65 13.08
CA THR A 287 -43.05 2.85 13.59
C THR A 287 -42.30 2.55 14.89
N SER A 288 -41.05 3.01 14.95
CA SER A 288 -40.22 2.98 16.18
C SER A 288 -40.67 3.97 17.27
N LEU A 289 -41.72 4.75 17.03
CA LEU A 289 -42.27 5.71 18.01
C LEU A 289 -43.40 5.13 18.87
N MET A 290 -44.01 3.99 18.50
CA MET A 290 -45.18 3.49 19.22
C MET A 290 -44.80 2.94 20.60
N THR A 291 -45.34 3.55 21.66
CA THR A 291 -45.02 3.12 23.03
C THR A 291 -45.77 1.84 23.40
N LYS A 292 -45.33 1.15 24.45
CA LYS A 292 -46.06 -0.02 25.00
C LYS A 292 -47.49 0.30 25.45
N ALA A 293 -47.78 1.56 25.79
CA ALA A 293 -49.14 1.99 26.12
C ALA A 293 -50.00 2.19 24.87
N ASP A 294 -49.39 2.62 23.76
CA ASP A 294 -50.08 2.87 22.49
C ASP A 294 -50.30 1.59 21.70
N HIS A 295 -49.36 0.64 21.74
CA HIS A 295 -49.59 -0.76 21.36
C HIS A 295 -50.85 -1.29 22.05
N LYS A 296 -50.91 -1.26 23.39
CA LYS A 296 -52.06 -1.79 24.13
C LYS A 296 -53.39 -1.09 23.77
N ARG A 297 -53.38 0.20 23.45
CA ARG A 297 -54.56 0.94 22.95
C ARG A 297 -54.97 0.52 21.54
N TYR A 298 -53.99 0.26 20.67
CA TYR A 298 -54.19 -0.24 19.32
C TYR A 298 -54.80 -1.65 19.36
N ASP A 299 -54.20 -2.56 20.12
CA ASP A 299 -54.67 -3.94 20.31
C ASP A 299 -56.14 -3.93 20.78
N GLN A 300 -56.46 -3.15 21.82
CA GLN A 300 -57.81 -2.99 22.37
C GLN A 300 -58.83 -2.39 21.40
N ARG A 301 -58.40 -1.66 20.36
CA ARG A 301 -59.27 -1.11 19.32
C ARG A 301 -59.50 -2.09 18.18
N CYS A 302 -58.52 -2.95 17.90
CA CYS A 302 -58.41 -3.68 16.63
C CYS A 302 -58.62 -5.19 16.74
N ASP A 303 -58.73 -5.74 17.96
CA ASP A 303 -59.02 -7.16 18.24
C ASP A 303 -60.26 -7.72 17.50
N ALA A 304 -61.21 -6.84 17.13
CA ALA A 304 -62.45 -7.19 16.42
C ALA A 304 -62.61 -6.54 15.03
N ILE A 305 -61.58 -5.88 14.49
CA ILE A 305 -61.65 -5.14 13.21
C ILE A 305 -60.60 -5.69 12.23
N THR A 306 -61.04 -6.17 11.08
CA THR A 306 -60.18 -6.73 10.04
C THR A 306 -59.22 -5.67 9.48
N ALA A 307 -57.92 -5.93 9.56
CA ALA A 307 -56.88 -5.16 8.88
C ALA A 307 -57.03 -5.23 7.35
N CYS A 308 -56.61 -4.18 6.64
CA CYS A 308 -56.61 -4.15 5.17
C CYS A 308 -55.56 -5.11 4.61
N SER A 309 -55.77 -5.67 3.41
CA SER A 309 -54.76 -6.52 2.76
C SER A 309 -53.63 -5.67 2.19
N VAL A 310 -52.38 -6.06 2.45
CA VAL A 310 -51.19 -5.49 1.79
C VAL A 310 -51.24 -5.66 0.26
N ASP A 311 -51.95 -6.67 -0.25
CA ASP A 311 -52.10 -6.93 -1.69
C ASP A 311 -53.27 -6.14 -2.33
N ASP A 312 -54.01 -5.32 -1.56
CA ASP A 312 -55.12 -4.52 -2.10
C ASP A 312 -54.62 -3.29 -2.90
N MET A 313 -54.69 -3.40 -4.23
CA MET A 313 -54.33 -2.35 -5.18
C MET A 313 -55.37 -1.22 -5.30
N THR A 314 -56.47 -1.26 -4.54
CA THR A 314 -57.42 -0.13 -4.40
C THR A 314 -57.02 0.87 -3.31
N LEU A 315 -56.07 0.51 -2.44
CA LEU A 315 -55.57 1.39 -1.38
C LEU A 315 -54.97 2.68 -1.96
N ARG A 316 -55.31 3.84 -1.39
CA ARG A 316 -54.76 5.15 -1.74
C ARG A 316 -54.41 5.95 -0.48
N GLU A 317 -53.58 6.97 -0.66
CA GLU A 317 -53.03 7.82 0.41
C GLU A 317 -52.07 7.07 1.35
N SER A 318 -51.23 7.81 2.08
CA SER A 318 -50.28 7.28 3.07
C SER A 318 -50.79 7.55 4.48
N THR A 319 -50.31 6.84 5.51
CA THR A 319 -50.73 7.11 6.88
C THR A 319 -50.22 8.45 7.40
N GLU A 320 -51.09 9.21 8.08
CA GLU A 320 -50.71 10.46 8.76
C GLU A 320 -49.69 10.17 9.87
N TYR A 321 -48.70 11.05 10.03
CA TYR A 321 -47.60 10.86 10.96
C TYR A 321 -47.32 12.11 11.80
N GLN A 322 -46.88 11.89 13.04
CA GLN A 322 -46.48 12.98 13.93
C GLN A 322 -45.14 13.59 13.49
N SER A 323 -44.90 14.88 13.77
CA SER A 323 -43.65 15.57 13.42
C SER A 323 -42.38 14.91 13.99
N ALA A 324 -42.50 14.13 15.07
CA ALA A 324 -41.43 13.29 15.61
C ALA A 324 -40.92 12.23 14.61
N ALA A 325 -41.77 11.72 13.71
CA ALA A 325 -41.42 10.70 12.72
C ALA A 325 -40.42 11.20 11.66
N ALA A 326 -40.37 12.52 11.41
CA ALA A 326 -39.40 13.12 10.48
C ALA A 326 -38.01 13.38 11.10
N VAL A 327 -37.89 13.23 12.42
CA VAL A 327 -36.62 13.41 13.12
C VAL A 327 -35.72 12.21 12.85
N LYS A 328 -34.50 12.44 12.35
CA LYS A 328 -33.53 11.34 12.19
C LYS A 328 -33.23 10.74 13.56
N TRP A 329 -33.43 9.42 13.68
CA TRP A 329 -33.09 8.64 14.86
C TRP A 329 -31.66 8.90 15.34
N LYS A 330 -31.41 8.71 16.64
CA LYS A 330 -30.08 8.85 17.25
C LYS A 330 -29.82 7.63 18.10
N ALA A 331 -28.71 6.95 17.84
CA ALA A 331 -28.29 5.82 18.64
C ALA A 331 -28.07 6.24 20.11
N PRO A 332 -28.61 5.51 21.10
CA PRO A 332 -28.28 5.73 22.50
C PRO A 332 -26.78 5.48 22.71
N THR A 333 -26.08 6.40 23.35
CA THR A 333 -24.61 6.34 23.49
C THR A 333 -24.20 5.20 24.44
N PRO A 334 -23.54 4.13 23.96
CA PRO A 334 -23.16 3.02 24.82
C PRO A 334 -22.01 3.42 25.75
N GLN A 335 -22.24 3.29 27.06
CA GLN A 335 -21.29 3.44 28.19
C GLN A 335 -20.07 4.34 27.90
N GLN A 336 -20.35 5.61 27.60
CA GLN A 336 -19.37 6.60 27.14
C GLN A 336 -18.11 6.66 28.03
N HIS A 337 -18.31 6.59 29.35
CA HIS A 337 -17.27 6.53 30.37
C HIS A 337 -16.14 5.52 30.11
N ILE A 338 -16.44 4.31 29.60
CA ILE A 338 -15.38 3.30 29.33
C ILE A 338 -14.51 3.73 28.14
N ARG A 339 -15.12 4.32 27.12
CA ARG A 339 -14.41 4.86 25.95
C ARG A 339 -13.59 6.09 26.32
N ASP A 340 -14.12 6.95 27.18
CA ASP A 340 -13.43 8.14 27.67
C ASP A 340 -12.21 7.74 28.51
N VAL A 341 -12.35 6.79 29.45
CA VAL A 341 -11.23 6.23 30.23
C VAL A 341 -10.17 5.59 29.33
N ALA A 342 -10.56 4.77 28.35
CA ALA A 342 -9.63 4.21 27.37
C ALA A 342 -8.91 5.29 26.55
N GLY A 343 -9.62 6.37 26.17
CA GLY A 343 -9.07 7.54 25.50
C GLY A 343 -8.05 8.29 26.34
N TYR A 344 -8.34 8.53 27.63
CA TYR A 344 -7.39 9.16 28.56
C TYR A 344 -6.13 8.31 28.78
N ILE A 345 -6.28 6.98 28.90
CA ILE A 345 -5.14 6.05 29.04
C ILE A 345 -4.28 6.05 27.76
N ALA A 346 -4.90 5.96 26.59
CA ALA A 346 -4.21 6.02 25.31
C ALA A 346 -3.48 7.36 25.11
N ALA A 347 -4.13 8.48 25.44
CA ALA A 347 -3.53 9.82 25.41
C ALA A 347 -2.34 9.93 26.37
N ALA A 348 -2.44 9.41 27.60
CA ALA A 348 -1.35 9.41 28.56
C ALA A 348 -0.13 8.63 28.05
N PHE A 349 -0.33 7.40 27.53
CA PHE A 349 0.76 6.62 26.92
C PHE A 349 1.35 7.30 25.68
N SER A 350 0.52 7.92 24.82
CA SER A 350 1.01 8.72 23.69
C SER A 350 1.86 9.91 24.13
N VAL A 351 1.45 10.63 25.19
CA VAL A 351 2.23 11.74 25.77
C VAL A 351 3.55 11.23 26.35
N PHE A 352 3.56 10.14 27.12
CA PHE A 352 4.81 9.54 27.62
C PHE A 352 5.72 9.06 26.48
N GLY A 353 5.15 8.51 25.39
CA GLY A 353 5.88 8.14 24.18
C GLY A 353 6.52 9.35 23.50
N VAL A 354 5.75 10.41 23.25
CA VAL A 354 6.24 11.66 22.64
C VAL A 354 7.31 12.33 23.52
N VAL A 355 7.11 12.41 24.84
CA VAL A 355 8.11 12.93 25.79
C VAL A 355 9.38 12.08 25.78
N SER A 356 9.25 10.75 25.69
CA SER A 356 10.40 9.83 25.58
C SER A 356 11.17 10.00 24.27
N ILE A 357 10.47 10.19 23.15
CA ILE A 357 11.07 10.49 21.83
C ILE A 357 11.77 11.85 21.87
N ILE A 358 11.15 12.89 22.43
CA ILE A 358 11.75 14.22 22.59
C ILE A 358 13.01 14.15 23.48
N ASN A 359 12.94 13.46 24.62
CA ASN A 359 14.09 13.23 25.51
C ASN A 359 15.22 12.47 24.79
N ALA A 360 14.89 11.44 23.99
CA ALA A 360 15.86 10.72 23.17
C ALA A 360 16.51 11.61 22.10
N LEU A 361 15.74 12.44 21.38
CA LEU A 361 16.24 13.40 20.39
C LEU A 361 17.11 14.50 21.02
N ILE A 362 16.73 15.02 22.20
CA ILE A 362 17.53 15.99 22.96
C ILE A 362 18.85 15.37 23.44
N ARG A 363 18.83 14.13 23.96
CA ARG A 363 20.04 13.45 24.45
C ARG A 363 20.96 12.92 23.35
N ARG A 364 20.42 12.48 22.21
CA ARG A 364 21.18 11.75 21.16
C ARG A 364 21.35 12.51 19.83
N GLY A 365 20.64 13.62 19.62
CA GLY A 365 20.78 14.43 18.42
C GLY A 365 22.18 15.04 18.25
N PRO A 366 22.60 15.44 17.04
CA PRO A 366 23.94 15.96 16.74
C PRO A 366 24.16 17.41 17.22
N TRP A 367 23.63 17.75 18.40
CA TRP A 367 23.66 19.08 19.01
C TRP A 367 25.08 19.64 19.17
N TRP A 368 26.10 18.79 19.29
CA TRP A 368 27.50 19.24 19.32
C TRP A 368 27.97 19.79 17.96
N ARG A 369 27.46 19.27 16.84
CA ARG A 369 27.75 19.80 15.49
C ARG A 369 27.06 21.14 15.29
N ILE A 370 25.79 21.25 15.68
CA ILE A 370 25.01 22.50 15.62
C ILE A 370 25.60 23.57 16.55
N LYS A 371 25.99 23.20 17.78
CA LYS A 371 26.73 24.09 18.71
C LYS A 371 28.14 24.43 18.21
N LYS A 372 28.74 23.66 17.28
CA LYS A 372 30.04 23.97 16.65
C LYS A 372 29.87 24.93 15.47
N THR A 373 28.83 24.80 14.65
CA THR A 373 28.54 25.75 13.55
C THR A 373 28.05 27.10 14.09
N LEU A 374 27.13 27.12 15.07
CA LEU A 374 26.70 28.36 15.73
C LEU A 374 27.86 29.11 16.41
N LYS A 375 28.83 28.39 17.01
CA LYS A 375 30.02 29.01 17.61
C LYS A 375 31.08 29.45 16.59
N ALA A 376 30.93 29.07 15.31
CA ALA A 376 31.80 29.45 14.20
C ALA A 376 31.26 30.64 13.37
N LEU A 377 30.07 31.17 13.71
CA LEU A 377 29.61 32.45 13.16
C LEU A 377 30.50 33.60 13.67
N PRO A 378 30.84 34.59 12.82
CA PRO A 378 31.55 35.79 13.25
C PRO A 378 30.73 36.56 14.30
N GLY A 379 31.40 37.12 15.31
CA GLY A 379 30.76 37.77 16.47
C GLY A 379 30.59 36.89 17.72
N SER A 380 30.79 35.57 17.62
CA SER A 380 30.84 34.65 18.76
C SER A 380 31.93 35.07 19.77
N LYS A 381 31.62 35.13 21.08
CA LYS A 381 32.59 35.51 22.15
C LYS A 381 33.90 34.70 22.11
N ARG A 382 33.88 33.45 21.61
CA ARG A 382 35.11 32.65 21.48
C ARG A 382 36.02 33.15 20.34
N HIS A 383 35.44 33.70 19.28
CA HIS A 383 36.19 34.27 18.16
C HIS A 383 37.04 35.47 18.62
N SER A 384 36.49 36.37 19.46
CA SER A 384 37.28 37.47 20.03
C SER A 384 38.42 36.95 20.93
N THR A 385 38.17 35.92 21.76
CA THR A 385 39.25 35.33 22.58
C THR A 385 40.34 34.61 21.77
N GLN A 386 40.02 34.09 20.57
CA GLN A 386 41.02 33.51 19.68
C GLN A 386 41.77 34.57 18.87
N ALA A 387 41.11 35.65 18.45
CA ALA A 387 41.77 36.81 17.87
C ALA A 387 42.74 37.46 18.88
N LEU A 388 42.29 37.70 20.12
CA LEU A 388 43.11 38.26 21.20
C LEU A 388 44.29 37.34 21.57
N ARG A 389 44.11 36.02 21.58
CA ARG A 389 45.22 35.06 21.78
C ARG A 389 46.16 34.98 20.59
N LYS A 390 45.69 35.29 19.37
CA LYS A 390 46.55 35.38 18.18
C LYS A 390 47.39 36.66 18.23
N SER A 391 46.78 37.82 18.51
CA SER A 391 47.51 39.08 18.68
C SER A 391 48.50 39.03 19.85
N LEU A 392 48.15 38.41 20.99
CA LEU A 392 49.10 38.17 22.09
C LEU A 392 50.29 37.28 21.69
N ARG A 393 50.04 36.23 20.90
CA ARG A 393 51.12 35.36 20.39
C ARG A 393 51.96 36.05 19.31
N GLU A 394 51.39 37.02 18.60
CA GLU A 394 52.10 37.85 17.62
C GLU A 394 52.86 39.01 18.29
N SER A 395 52.49 39.43 19.51
CA SER A 395 53.21 40.45 20.29
C SER A 395 54.32 39.91 21.19
N ILE A 396 54.36 38.60 21.47
CA ILE A 396 55.38 37.96 22.34
C ILE A 396 56.39 37.23 21.45
N GLY A 397 57.04 37.98 20.56
CA GLY A 397 57.99 37.47 19.57
C GLY A 397 59.45 37.62 20.01
N ALA A 398 60.19 36.51 19.95
CA ALA A 398 61.64 36.42 19.67
C ALA A 398 62.72 36.70 20.75
N ASP A 399 62.41 37.07 22.01
CA ASP A 399 63.46 37.50 22.98
C ASP A 399 63.65 36.63 24.25
N LEU A 400 63.23 35.35 24.27
CA LEU A 400 63.45 34.47 25.45
C LEU A 400 63.92 33.05 25.08
N ALA A 401 64.91 32.96 24.19
CA ALA A 401 65.49 31.71 23.70
C ALA A 401 66.94 31.44 24.19
N ASN A 402 67.28 31.87 25.42
CA ASN A 402 68.54 31.50 26.08
C ASN A 402 68.43 31.58 27.62
N ALA A 403 68.02 30.48 28.25
CA ALA A 403 68.07 30.31 29.71
C ALA A 403 68.18 28.82 30.07
N SER A 404 69.41 28.32 30.18
CA SER A 404 69.71 26.94 30.59
C SER A 404 69.83 26.82 32.11
N TYR A 405 69.19 25.82 32.73
CA TYR A 405 69.56 25.37 34.08
C TYR A 405 69.46 23.85 34.26
N SER A 406 70.20 23.34 35.25
CA SER A 406 70.56 21.94 35.46
C SER A 406 69.68 21.21 36.49
N GLY A 407 69.60 19.88 36.39
CA GLY A 407 69.02 19.01 37.44
C GLY A 407 70.07 18.27 38.28
N PRO A 408 69.68 17.75 39.45
CA PRO A 408 70.35 16.62 40.13
C PRO A 408 69.39 15.43 40.43
N PRO A 409 69.87 14.25 40.90
CA PRO A 409 69.13 12.99 40.88
C PRO A 409 68.76 12.42 42.29
N PRO A 410 68.87 11.10 42.67
CA PRO A 410 67.68 10.32 43.04
C PRO A 410 67.68 9.66 44.45
N GLY A 411 66.53 9.14 44.91
CA GLY A 411 66.44 8.34 46.15
C GLY A 411 65.07 7.69 46.45
N HIS A 412 65.10 6.60 47.21
CA HIS A 412 63.99 5.80 47.79
C HIS A 412 64.35 5.51 49.28
N PRO A 413 63.49 4.94 50.15
CA PRO A 413 62.03 4.69 50.10
C PRO A 413 61.25 5.12 51.38
N TYR A 414 59.96 4.73 51.43
CA TYR A 414 59.09 4.36 52.58
C TYR A 414 58.46 5.38 53.57
N GLU A 415 57.22 5.02 53.92
CA GLU A 415 56.30 5.38 55.02
C GLU A 415 55.75 6.81 55.28
N SER A 416 54.55 6.76 55.89
CA SER A 416 53.53 7.77 56.19
C SER A 416 54.02 8.92 57.09
N MET A 417 53.48 10.15 57.03
CA MET A 417 52.05 10.47 57.31
C MET A 417 51.58 11.82 56.72
N ILE A 418 50.26 11.90 56.53
CA ILE A 418 49.36 13.08 56.65
C ILE A 418 49.92 14.47 56.28
N SER A 419 49.34 15.10 55.25
CA SER A 419 49.31 16.56 55.08
C SER A 419 48.02 17.00 54.36
N PRO A 420 47.49 18.22 54.62
CA PRO A 420 46.12 18.59 54.27
C PRO A 420 45.93 19.20 52.87
N GLU A 421 44.66 19.46 52.55
CA GLU A 421 44.12 19.82 51.23
C GLU A 421 44.51 21.22 50.73
N SER A 422 44.69 21.36 49.40
CA SER A 422 44.26 22.53 48.61
C SER A 422 44.53 22.29 47.11
N GLY A 423 43.58 21.71 46.37
CA GLY A 423 43.74 21.49 44.93
C GLY A 423 42.45 21.08 44.21
N SER A 424 41.90 21.97 43.39
CA SER A 424 40.59 21.82 42.73
C SER A 424 40.48 20.58 41.83
N GLY A 425 39.71 19.58 42.27
CA GLY A 425 39.30 18.41 41.49
C GLY A 425 37.79 18.38 41.23
N THR A 426 37.36 17.89 40.06
CA THR A 426 35.94 17.74 39.72
C THR A 426 35.29 16.58 40.50
N PRO A 427 34.10 16.76 41.12
CA PRO A 427 33.37 15.67 41.73
C PRO A 427 32.91 14.62 40.69
N ALA A 428 33.20 13.35 40.97
CA ALA A 428 32.56 12.24 40.28
C ALA A 428 31.14 12.01 40.85
N PRO A 429 30.17 11.54 40.04
CA PRO A 429 28.84 11.16 40.55
C PRO A 429 28.94 9.84 41.34
N GLY A 430 29.06 9.95 42.66
CA GLY A 430 28.97 8.79 43.55
C GLY A 430 27.55 8.22 43.61
N TYR A 431 27.43 6.90 43.72
CA TYR A 431 26.20 6.26 44.19
C TYR A 431 26.07 6.51 45.70
N THR A 432 25.05 7.25 46.12
CA THR A 432 24.62 7.30 47.51
C THR A 432 23.28 6.59 47.66
N SER A 433 23.31 5.36 48.19
CA SER A 433 22.18 4.87 48.97
C SER A 433 21.95 5.82 50.15
N ARG A 434 20.69 6.11 50.49
CA ARG A 434 20.34 6.97 51.62
C ARG A 434 19.99 6.07 52.82
N PRO A 435 20.75 6.10 53.93
CA PRO A 435 20.33 5.46 55.19
C PRO A 435 19.14 6.21 55.82
N GLY A 436 18.39 5.52 56.68
CA GLY A 436 17.16 6.02 57.31
C GLY A 436 17.38 6.77 58.63
N TYR A 437 16.37 6.65 59.51
CA TYR A 437 16.13 7.42 60.74
C TYR A 437 15.70 8.88 60.49
N LEU A 438 14.78 9.49 61.26
CA LEU A 438 14.11 9.03 62.48
C LEU A 438 12.57 8.85 62.34
N SER A 439 12.01 7.99 63.20
CA SER A 439 10.59 7.94 63.64
C SER A 439 10.43 8.83 64.92
N PRO A 440 9.26 9.09 65.55
CA PRO A 440 8.27 8.04 65.96
C PRO A 440 6.77 8.45 66.16
N TYR A 441 5.93 7.43 66.45
CA TYR A 441 4.62 7.45 67.14
C TYR A 441 3.46 8.29 66.53
N HIS A 442 2.17 7.92 66.59
CA HIS A 442 1.39 6.76 67.08
C HIS A 442 0.26 6.50 66.04
N ASP A 443 -0.47 5.39 65.87
CA ASP A 443 -0.45 3.97 66.30
C ASP A 443 -1.41 3.20 65.32
N THR A 444 -1.98 1.98 65.45
CA THR A 444 -2.28 1.04 66.55
C THR A 444 -2.18 -0.43 66.10
N SER A 445 -2.29 -1.37 67.04
CA SER A 445 -2.47 -2.82 66.83
C SER A 445 -3.87 -3.22 66.28
N GLY A 446 -4.11 -4.40 65.70
CA GLY A 446 -3.15 -5.46 65.29
C GLY A 446 -3.47 -6.88 65.80
N SER A 447 -4.22 -7.69 65.02
CA SER A 447 -4.42 -9.16 65.16
C SER A 447 -5.33 -9.67 64.01
N GLN A 448 -5.24 -10.87 63.43
CA GLN A 448 -4.27 -11.99 63.57
C GLN A 448 -4.43 -12.99 62.39
N THR A 449 -3.36 -13.74 62.06
CA THR A 449 -3.35 -15.09 61.42
C THR A 449 -3.88 -15.28 59.96
N PRO A 450 -3.52 -16.38 59.25
CA PRO A 450 -2.16 -16.91 59.08
C PRO A 450 -1.82 -17.41 57.64
N LEU A 451 -0.54 -17.75 57.41
CA LEU A 451 -0.10 -18.67 56.34
C LEU A 451 0.04 -20.11 56.88
N PRO A 452 -0.21 -21.13 56.04
CA PRO A 452 0.81 -22.15 55.73
C PRO A 452 0.74 -22.63 54.25
N ALA A 453 1.57 -23.53 53.72
CA ALA A 453 2.99 -23.88 53.91
C ALA A 453 3.38 -24.94 52.82
N TYR A 454 4.62 -25.43 52.87
CA TYR A 454 5.22 -26.62 52.20
C TYR A 454 4.27 -27.84 52.05
N GLU A 455 4.44 -28.83 51.14
CA GLU A 455 5.65 -29.62 50.84
C GLU A 455 5.55 -30.45 49.51
N SER A 456 6.56 -31.28 49.23
CA SER A 456 6.89 -32.00 47.98
C SER A 456 6.13 -33.30 47.63
N GLY A 457 6.25 -33.80 46.38
CA GLY A 457 6.03 -35.24 46.11
C GLY A 457 6.01 -35.76 44.66
N ARG A 458 7.20 -36.11 44.09
CA ARG A 458 7.43 -37.07 42.95
C ARG A 458 6.87 -36.69 41.55
N HIS A 459 7.47 -37.05 40.41
CA HIS A 459 8.85 -37.46 40.08
C HIS A 459 9.17 -37.06 38.62
N SER A 460 10.46 -36.90 38.28
CA SER A 460 10.97 -36.52 36.95
C SER A 460 11.36 -37.74 36.09
N PRO A 461 11.84 -37.54 34.83
CA PRO A 461 13.29 -37.36 34.67
C PRO A 461 13.72 -36.23 33.70
N TYR A 462 14.96 -35.76 33.90
CA TYR A 462 15.73 -34.91 32.98
C TYR A 462 16.34 -35.74 31.84
N GLN A 463 16.51 -35.14 30.65
CA GLN A 463 17.64 -35.21 29.69
C GLN A 463 17.16 -34.92 28.24
N SER A 464 17.93 -34.29 27.35
CA SER A 464 19.18 -33.52 27.50
C SER A 464 19.37 -32.55 26.33
N THR A 465 20.08 -31.44 26.56
CA THR A 465 20.47 -30.47 25.51
C THR A 465 21.89 -30.73 25.00
N TYR A 466 22.10 -31.72 24.12
CA TYR A 466 23.33 -31.88 23.32
C TYR A 466 23.13 -32.82 22.12
N ALA A 467 22.87 -32.28 20.91
CA ALA A 467 23.13 -32.95 19.61
C ALA A 467 22.80 -32.06 18.39
N PHE A 468 23.67 -31.12 18.03
CA PHE A 468 23.67 -30.52 16.68
C PHE A 468 25.11 -30.24 16.22
N LEU A 469 25.82 -31.30 15.82
CA LEU A 469 26.89 -31.30 14.80
C LEU A 469 27.49 -32.71 14.62
N ALA A 470 27.99 -32.97 13.39
CA ALA A 470 28.79 -34.13 12.93
C ALA A 470 28.10 -35.52 12.77
N PRO A 471 28.62 -36.43 11.89
CA PRO A 471 27.83 -37.54 11.33
C PRO A 471 28.43 -38.97 11.44
N MET A 472 27.56 -39.98 11.35
CA MET A 472 27.86 -41.41 11.16
C MET A 472 26.75 -42.01 10.26
N ARG A 473 26.92 -42.90 9.25
CA ARG A 473 27.93 -43.94 8.91
C ARG A 473 28.16 -44.95 10.05
N SER A 474 27.78 -46.22 9.97
CA SER A 474 27.38 -47.07 8.82
C SER A 474 26.60 -48.32 9.36
N LEU A 475 26.17 -49.36 8.62
CA LEU A 475 26.93 -50.26 7.72
C LEU A 475 26.01 -51.33 7.06
N ARG A 476 26.37 -51.78 5.84
CA ARG A 476 25.97 -53.03 5.12
C ARG A 476 24.48 -53.22 4.69
N GLY A 477 24.20 -53.71 3.46
CA GLY A 477 25.12 -53.91 2.33
C GLY A 477 24.59 -54.74 1.14
N GLY A 478 25.17 -54.51 -0.04
CA GLY A 478 24.98 -55.31 -1.29
C GLY A 478 23.76 -54.93 -2.15
N SER A 479 23.74 -55.19 -3.47
CA SER A 479 24.84 -55.44 -4.43
C SER A 479 24.33 -55.49 -5.88
N GLY A 480 24.89 -54.67 -6.79
CA GLY A 480 24.59 -54.69 -8.24
C GLY A 480 23.24 -54.09 -8.63
N ARG A 481 22.89 -53.97 -9.94
CA ARG A 481 23.68 -54.13 -11.17
C ARG A 481 23.05 -53.27 -12.30
N SER A 482 23.81 -52.99 -13.36
CA SER A 482 23.41 -52.11 -14.48
C SER A 482 22.57 -52.77 -15.57
N THR A 483 21.46 -52.11 -15.98
CA THR A 483 20.85 -52.07 -17.35
C THR A 483 20.38 -53.41 -18.00
N PRO A 484 19.65 -53.40 -19.14
CA PRO A 484 18.40 -52.67 -19.48
C PRO A 484 17.32 -53.64 -20.07
N GLY A 485 16.10 -53.17 -20.45
CA GLY A 485 15.29 -53.90 -21.46
C GLY A 485 13.74 -53.78 -21.48
N HIS A 486 13.22 -53.48 -22.67
CA HIS A 486 11.99 -53.97 -23.35
C HIS A 486 10.62 -54.15 -22.63
N ALA A 487 9.77 -53.12 -22.78
CA ALA A 487 8.56 -53.09 -23.64
C ALA A 487 7.69 -54.34 -23.93
N ARG A 488 6.36 -54.16 -23.77
CA ARG A 488 5.29 -54.58 -24.71
C ARG A 488 4.17 -53.50 -24.71
N SER A 489 3.48 -53.01 -25.76
CA SER A 489 3.48 -53.19 -27.24
C SER A 489 2.23 -53.85 -27.91
N VAL A 490 1.01 -53.41 -27.58
CA VAL A 490 -0.25 -53.80 -28.27
C VAL A 490 -1.22 -52.60 -28.34
N SER A 491 -1.95 -52.25 -29.42
CA SER A 491 -1.60 -52.24 -30.86
C SER A 491 -2.67 -51.50 -31.70
N ALA A 492 -2.31 -50.38 -32.36
CA ALA A 492 -2.60 -50.01 -33.78
C ALA A 492 -4.07 -49.98 -34.33
N PRO A 493 -4.35 -49.37 -35.52
CA PRO A 493 -3.46 -48.70 -36.48
C PRO A 493 -3.87 -47.25 -36.91
N GLN A 494 -3.03 -46.61 -37.72
CA GLN A 494 -3.38 -45.46 -38.60
C GLN A 494 -3.63 -45.92 -40.04
N PRO A 495 -4.13 -45.03 -40.92
CA PRO A 495 -3.57 -44.91 -42.28
C PRO A 495 -3.04 -43.50 -42.63
N HIS A 496 -2.21 -43.45 -43.69
CA HIS A 496 -1.40 -42.30 -44.12
C HIS A 496 -2.15 -41.17 -44.86
N GLY A 497 -1.48 -40.00 -45.01
CA GLY A 497 -1.99 -38.83 -45.76
C GLY A 497 -0.96 -37.97 -46.54
N GLN A 498 0.27 -38.47 -46.80
CA GLN A 498 1.31 -37.85 -47.65
C GLN A 498 1.80 -36.42 -47.29
N ALA A 499 2.80 -35.94 -48.03
CA ALA A 499 3.55 -34.70 -47.74
C ALA A 499 4.13 -34.05 -49.02
N SER A 500 4.40 -32.74 -48.97
CA SER A 500 5.40 -32.09 -49.84
C SER A 500 5.81 -30.71 -49.29
N LEU A 501 6.90 -30.17 -49.84
CA LEU A 501 7.60 -28.96 -49.36
C LEU A 501 6.89 -27.66 -49.78
N GLY A 502 7.09 -26.59 -49.01
CA GLY A 502 6.82 -25.21 -49.41
C GLY A 502 7.48 -24.22 -48.45
N VAL A 503 8.51 -23.51 -48.91
CA VAL A 503 9.03 -22.33 -48.22
C VAL A 503 8.33 -21.12 -48.80
N ASP A 504 7.67 -20.32 -47.96
CA ASP A 504 7.45 -18.91 -48.27
C ASP A 504 7.25 -18.08 -46.99
N ALA A 505 7.71 -16.82 -47.02
CA ALA A 505 7.60 -15.90 -45.89
C ALA A 505 6.38 -14.99 -46.06
N LEU A 506 5.39 -15.13 -45.18
CA LEU A 506 4.18 -14.30 -45.19
C LEU A 506 4.34 -13.05 -44.29
N PRO A 507 3.91 -11.86 -44.74
CA PRO A 507 3.99 -10.63 -43.96
C PRO A 507 2.95 -10.59 -42.84
N PRO A 508 3.17 -9.79 -41.77
CA PRO A 508 2.22 -9.67 -40.67
C PRO A 508 0.91 -8.99 -41.13
N PRO A 509 -0.26 -9.48 -40.67
CA PRO A 509 -1.54 -8.82 -40.96
C PRO A 509 -1.69 -7.51 -40.17
N MET A 510 -2.35 -6.52 -40.77
CA MET A 510 -2.86 -5.35 -40.05
C MET A 510 -4.28 -5.63 -39.55
N GLU A 511 -4.51 -5.51 -38.26
CA GLU A 511 -5.85 -5.45 -37.67
C GLU A 511 -6.07 -4.09 -36.99
N HIS A 512 -7.30 -3.58 -37.09
CA HIS A 512 -7.72 -2.36 -36.39
C HIS A 512 -8.48 -2.75 -35.11
N PRO A 513 -8.48 -1.90 -34.06
CA PRO A 513 -9.17 -2.21 -32.81
C PRO A 513 -10.70 -2.26 -33.02
N ILE A 514 -11.30 -3.40 -32.70
CA ILE A 514 -12.73 -3.57 -32.44
C ILE A 514 -12.90 -3.77 -30.93
N GLY A 515 -14.06 -3.37 -30.39
CA GLY A 515 -14.32 -3.27 -28.95
C GLY A 515 -14.44 -4.61 -28.20
N TYR A 516 -14.62 -4.49 -26.88
CA TYR A 516 -14.63 -5.60 -25.93
C TYR A 516 -15.71 -6.67 -26.18
N GLY A 517 -15.31 -7.93 -26.01
CA GLY A 517 -16.16 -9.10 -25.79
C GLY A 517 -16.08 -10.17 -26.91
N PRO A 518 -16.64 -11.37 -26.67
CA PRO A 518 -17.08 -11.94 -25.40
C PRO A 518 -16.20 -13.16 -24.98
N ASP A 519 -16.06 -13.40 -23.68
CA ASP A 519 -15.46 -14.64 -23.17
C ASP A 519 -16.51 -15.57 -22.53
N ASN A 520 -16.23 -16.87 -22.59
CA ASN A 520 -17.19 -17.98 -22.44
C ASN A 520 -17.17 -18.52 -20.99
N PRO A 521 -18.29 -18.93 -20.36
CA PRO A 521 -18.35 -19.20 -18.91
C PRO A 521 -17.56 -20.39 -18.34
N ASN A 522 -16.65 -21.00 -19.11
CA ASN A 522 -15.91 -22.22 -18.73
C ASN A 522 -14.38 -21.99 -18.74
N LEU A 523 -13.93 -20.83 -18.22
CA LEU A 523 -12.53 -20.38 -18.33
C LEU A 523 -11.95 -19.75 -17.04
N GLU A 524 -12.29 -20.29 -15.87
CA GLU A 524 -11.91 -19.70 -14.56
C GLU A 524 -10.46 -20.03 -14.10
N GLU A 525 -9.57 -20.45 -15.00
CA GLU A 525 -8.14 -20.70 -14.71
C GLU A 525 -7.23 -19.68 -15.44
N GLU A 526 -6.12 -19.27 -14.79
CA GLU A 526 -5.12 -18.28 -15.26
C GLU A 526 -5.54 -16.76 -15.31
N THR A 527 -6.55 -16.29 -14.55
CA THR A 527 -6.73 -14.83 -14.26
C THR A 527 -6.69 -14.49 -12.76
N ASP A 528 -5.74 -15.12 -12.06
CA ASP A 528 -5.67 -15.15 -10.59
C ASP A 528 -5.41 -13.76 -9.94
N GLU A 529 -4.64 -12.83 -10.53
CA GLU A 529 -4.33 -11.55 -9.86
C GLU A 529 -5.43 -10.48 -9.90
N ASP A 530 -6.11 -10.20 -11.02
CA ASP A 530 -7.26 -9.26 -11.00
C ASP A 530 -8.43 -9.85 -10.19
N THR A 531 -8.55 -11.18 -10.19
CA THR A 531 -9.49 -11.91 -9.33
C THR A 531 -9.08 -11.80 -7.85
N ARG A 532 -7.80 -11.96 -7.48
CA ARG A 532 -7.31 -11.72 -6.11
C ARG A 532 -7.40 -10.26 -5.68
N MET A 533 -7.14 -9.30 -6.56
CA MET A 533 -7.26 -7.87 -6.24
C MET A 533 -8.73 -7.45 -6.08
N SER A 534 -9.65 -8.01 -6.86
CA SER A 534 -11.09 -7.80 -6.68
C SER A 534 -11.64 -8.57 -5.48
N ILE A 535 -11.19 -9.79 -5.20
CA ILE A 535 -11.48 -10.54 -3.96
C ILE A 535 -10.97 -9.78 -2.74
N ALA A 536 -9.72 -9.29 -2.76
CA ALA A 536 -9.14 -8.50 -1.68
C ALA A 536 -9.90 -7.19 -1.48
N ARG A 537 -10.21 -6.44 -2.56
CA ARG A 537 -11.06 -5.22 -2.49
C ARG A 537 -12.45 -5.54 -1.94
N ASN A 538 -13.04 -6.67 -2.32
CA ASN A 538 -14.28 -7.17 -1.73
C ASN A 538 -14.10 -7.59 -0.27
N GLN A 539 -12.89 -7.99 0.15
CA GLN A 539 -12.55 -8.29 1.53
C GLN A 539 -12.41 -7.02 2.39
N ALA A 540 -11.89 -5.89 1.88
CA ALA A 540 -12.07 -4.59 2.55
C ALA A 540 -13.54 -4.26 2.78
N TYR A 541 -14.37 -4.40 1.73
CA TYR A 541 -15.80 -4.13 1.83
C TYR A 541 -16.50 -5.09 2.82
N LEU A 542 -15.98 -6.31 3.04
CA LEU A 542 -16.46 -7.25 4.09
C LEU A 542 -15.95 -6.90 5.49
N ASP A 543 -14.70 -6.46 5.65
CA ASP A 543 -14.15 -6.00 6.93
C ASP A 543 -14.82 -4.69 7.38
N LEU A 544 -15.20 -3.82 6.43
CA LEU A 544 -16.09 -2.66 6.64
C LEU A 544 -17.48 -3.04 7.18
N ALA A 545 -17.99 -4.23 6.82
CA ALA A 545 -19.24 -4.79 7.34
C ALA A 545 -19.08 -5.53 8.69
N GLY A 546 -17.84 -5.71 9.18
CA GLY A 546 -17.54 -6.31 10.48
C GLY A 546 -17.80 -7.82 10.58
N THR A 547 -17.95 -8.53 9.46
CA THR A 547 -18.27 -9.96 9.43
C THR A 547 -17.05 -10.84 9.60
N LYS A 548 -16.92 -11.51 10.75
CA LYS A 548 -15.96 -12.61 10.92
C LYS A 548 -16.33 -13.77 9.98
N ARG A 549 -15.34 -14.33 9.27
CA ARG A 549 -15.47 -15.63 8.59
C ARG A 549 -15.21 -16.78 9.57
N GLU A 550 -16.00 -17.83 9.49
CA GLU A 550 -15.62 -19.18 9.95
C GLU A 550 -15.01 -19.99 8.77
N HIS A 551 -14.63 -21.24 9.01
CA HIS A 551 -13.70 -22.00 8.17
C HIS A 551 -14.38 -22.88 7.11
N GLY A 552 -13.76 -22.97 5.92
CA GLY A 552 -14.00 -24.01 4.92
C GLY A 552 -14.70 -23.55 3.65
N ASP A 553 -13.94 -23.39 2.55
CA ASP A 553 -14.10 -24.18 1.31
C ASP A 553 -13.10 -23.71 0.22
N GLU A 554 -12.68 -24.64 -0.63
CA GLU A 554 -11.61 -24.49 -1.64
C GLU A 554 -11.92 -25.42 -2.83
N ILE A 555 -11.94 -24.94 -4.09
CA ILE A 555 -11.84 -25.81 -5.30
C ILE A 555 -11.56 -25.05 -6.63
N ARG A 556 -10.51 -25.55 -7.30
CA ARG A 556 -10.16 -25.77 -8.74
C ARG A 556 -11.01 -25.19 -9.93
N PRO A 557 -10.38 -24.86 -11.10
CA PRO A 557 -11.04 -24.34 -12.33
C PRO A 557 -10.78 -25.15 -13.64
N VAL A 558 -11.15 -24.62 -14.84
CA VAL A 558 -11.16 -25.29 -16.20
C VAL A 558 -10.90 -24.32 -17.42
N ASN A 559 -10.69 -24.86 -18.63
CA ASN A 559 -10.01 -24.35 -19.86
C ASN A 559 -10.81 -23.74 -21.08
N ASN A 560 -10.16 -22.77 -21.76
CA ASN A 560 -10.05 -22.40 -23.22
C ASN A 560 -11.20 -21.90 -24.16
N GLY A 561 -11.07 -20.63 -24.62
CA GLY A 561 -11.00 -20.17 -26.05
C GLY A 561 -12.27 -19.85 -26.88
N ALA A 562 -12.23 -19.22 -28.09
CA ALA A 562 -11.26 -18.34 -28.78
C ALA A 562 -11.77 -17.80 -30.18
N ARG A 563 -11.26 -16.64 -30.67
CA ARG A 563 -11.19 -16.14 -32.11
C ARG A 563 -12.49 -15.66 -32.83
N SER A 564 -12.51 -14.76 -33.86
CA SER A 564 -11.50 -13.87 -34.52
C SER A 564 -12.09 -12.84 -35.55
N ALA A 565 -11.38 -11.72 -35.79
CA ALA A 565 -11.24 -10.87 -37.01
C ALA A 565 -12.40 -10.01 -37.63
N SER A 566 -12.27 -8.67 -37.55
CA SER A 566 -11.75 -7.69 -38.57
C SER A 566 -12.15 -7.76 -40.08
N PRO A 567 -11.90 -6.73 -40.95
CA PRO A 567 -11.18 -5.43 -40.83
C PRO A 567 -11.99 -4.21 -41.42
N LEU A 568 -11.60 -3.17 -42.22
CA LEU A 568 -10.37 -2.65 -42.93
C LEU A 568 -10.60 -1.18 -43.49
N ARG A 569 -9.60 -0.26 -43.44
CA ARG A 569 -9.26 0.85 -44.44
C ARG A 569 -10.24 2.06 -44.71
N THR A 570 -9.90 3.26 -45.27
CA THR A 570 -8.64 4.04 -45.58
C THR A 570 -8.86 5.57 -45.83
N SER A 571 -7.83 6.43 -45.58
CA SER A 571 -7.45 7.68 -46.35
C SER A 571 -8.37 8.95 -46.27
N SER A 572 -8.01 10.19 -46.67
CA SER A 572 -6.72 10.97 -46.79
C SER A 572 -6.97 12.46 -47.15
N ARG A 573 -5.92 13.33 -47.15
CA ARG A 573 -5.82 14.71 -47.77
C ARG A 573 -6.69 15.84 -47.14
N SER A 574 -6.48 17.16 -47.38
CA SER A 574 -5.30 17.96 -47.80
C SER A 574 -5.46 19.51 -47.66
N ARG A 575 -4.64 20.15 -46.79
CA ARG A 575 -3.77 21.34 -47.01
C ARG A 575 -4.17 22.47 -48.01
N LYS A 576 -4.30 23.73 -47.52
CA LYS A 576 -3.87 25.08 -48.08
C LYS A 576 -4.54 26.24 -47.27
N SER A 577 -4.21 27.55 -47.37
CA SER A 577 -2.97 28.35 -47.60
C SER A 577 -3.34 29.87 -47.72
N TYR A 578 -2.36 30.80 -47.59
CA TYR A 578 -2.46 32.28 -47.77
C TYR A 578 -3.19 33.06 -46.64
N ASP A 579 -3.00 34.38 -46.39
CA ASP A 579 -1.91 35.40 -46.45
C ASP A 579 -2.59 36.79 -46.25
N SER A 580 -1.98 37.95 -45.94
CA SER A 580 -0.69 38.37 -45.33
C SER A 580 -0.73 39.91 -45.04
N ARG A 581 0.36 40.50 -44.52
CA ARG A 581 0.73 41.95 -44.48
C ARG A 581 0.00 42.92 -43.49
N SER A 582 0.52 44.11 -43.14
CA SER A 582 1.88 44.52 -42.64
C SER A 582 2.06 46.06 -42.46
N SER A 583 2.52 46.52 -41.29
CA SER A 583 3.41 47.70 -41.03
C SER A 583 3.60 47.86 -39.49
N SER A 584 4.77 48.12 -38.87
CA SER A 584 5.82 49.16 -39.02
C SER A 584 5.42 50.49 -38.34
N GLU A 585 6.18 51.18 -37.48
CA GLU A 585 7.56 51.08 -36.89
C GLU A 585 7.57 52.02 -35.61
N ARG A 586 8.44 52.09 -34.58
CA ARG A 586 9.80 51.64 -34.11
C ARG A 586 9.74 51.41 -32.57
N GLY A 587 10.77 50.97 -31.81
CA GLY A 587 12.09 50.39 -32.12
C GLY A 587 13.21 50.82 -31.14
N HIS A 588 14.05 49.90 -30.64
CA HIS A 588 15.42 50.17 -30.12
C HIS A 588 16.27 48.89 -29.98
N LYS A 589 17.60 49.06 -29.94
CA LYS A 589 18.67 48.03 -29.79
C LYS A 589 19.71 48.53 -28.77
N HIS A 590 20.62 47.77 -28.14
CA HIS A 590 21.02 46.34 -28.18
C HIS A 590 21.55 45.96 -26.75
N ARG A 591 22.30 44.88 -26.39
CA ARG A 591 23.01 43.75 -27.04
C ARG A 591 23.07 42.55 -26.03
N SER A 592 23.92 41.54 -26.27
CA SER A 592 24.32 40.49 -25.30
C SER A 592 25.56 40.88 -24.46
N PHE A 593 25.80 40.18 -23.34
CA PHE A 593 27.04 40.31 -22.55
C PHE A 593 27.69 38.94 -22.27
N MET A 594 28.55 38.52 -23.19
CA MET A 594 29.56 37.46 -23.08
C MET A 594 30.65 37.87 -24.07
N ASP A 595 31.65 38.62 -23.59
CA ASP A 595 32.96 38.86 -24.22
C ASP A 595 33.70 39.94 -23.41
N LEU A 596 34.82 39.55 -22.78
CA LEU A 596 35.97 40.42 -22.44
C LEU A 596 37.13 39.51 -22.01
N GLU A 597 38.22 39.51 -22.75
CA GLU A 597 39.40 38.66 -22.53
C GLU A 597 40.69 39.50 -22.63
N GLU A 598 41.76 39.05 -21.95
CA GLU A 598 43.15 39.55 -22.06
C GLU A 598 43.39 41.03 -21.65
N ARG A 599 44.60 41.55 -21.38
CA ARG A 599 46.02 41.07 -21.35
C ARG A 599 46.79 42.04 -20.43
N SER A 600 47.98 41.80 -19.85
CA SER A 600 48.65 40.66 -19.20
C SER A 600 49.99 41.23 -18.62
N ILE A 601 50.89 40.43 -18.01
CA ILE A 601 52.35 40.38 -18.31
C ILE A 601 53.17 39.58 -17.27
N GLN A 602 53.83 38.50 -17.74
CA GLN A 602 55.13 37.88 -17.32
C GLN A 602 55.39 37.53 -15.83
N LYS A 603 56.19 36.51 -15.44
CA LYS A 603 57.22 35.62 -16.05
C LYS A 603 57.12 34.26 -15.29
N LYS A 604 57.21 33.02 -15.81
CA LYS A 604 58.26 32.31 -16.62
C LYS A 604 59.66 32.40 -15.99
N VAL A 605 60.42 31.33 -15.70
CA VAL A 605 60.69 30.07 -16.45
C VAL A 605 60.95 28.85 -15.49
N SER A 606 61.04 27.64 -16.05
CA SER A 606 61.36 26.31 -15.48
C SER A 606 62.80 26.17 -14.90
N PHE A 607 63.18 25.13 -14.12
CA PHE A 607 63.45 23.75 -14.58
C PHE A 607 63.49 22.63 -13.50
N ILE A 608 63.54 21.40 -14.01
CA ILE A 608 63.65 20.05 -13.40
C ILE A 608 64.61 19.91 -12.21
N THR A 609 64.24 19.13 -11.19
CA THR A 609 65.19 18.22 -10.48
C THR A 609 64.48 16.99 -9.88
N GLU A 610 65.25 15.93 -9.64
CA GLU A 610 64.85 14.63 -9.11
C GLU A 610 64.39 14.67 -7.63
N LYS A 611 63.64 13.65 -7.18
CA LYS A 611 63.58 13.28 -5.76
C LYS A 611 64.41 12.02 -5.50
N ARG A 612 65.62 12.21 -4.96
CA ARG A 612 66.40 11.14 -4.33
C ARG A 612 65.75 10.72 -3.00
N PRO A 613 65.97 9.48 -2.52
CA PRO A 613 65.34 8.99 -1.30
C PRO A 613 65.84 9.73 -0.05
N ILE A 614 64.95 9.96 0.90
CA ILE A 614 65.33 10.40 2.25
C ILE A 614 65.80 9.17 3.03
N VAL A 615 66.97 9.27 3.63
CA VAL A 615 67.61 8.21 4.41
C VAL A 615 66.77 7.88 5.66
N ALA A 616 66.61 6.59 5.96
CA ALA A 616 65.98 6.15 7.20
C ALA A 616 66.92 6.43 8.39
N VAL A 617 66.44 7.19 9.37
CA VAL A 617 67.05 7.25 10.71
C VAL A 617 66.57 6.00 11.48
N PRO A 618 67.46 5.22 12.12
CA PRO A 618 67.05 4.05 12.88
C PRO A 618 66.28 4.45 14.15
N GLU A 619 65.15 3.80 14.40
CA GLU A 619 64.41 3.92 15.67
C GLU A 619 65.14 3.17 16.79
N ASN A 620 65.13 3.73 18.00
CA ASN A 620 65.86 3.16 19.15
C ASN A 620 65.11 1.94 19.74
N PRO A 621 65.80 0.86 20.15
CA PRO A 621 65.13 -0.38 20.61
C PRO A 621 64.37 -0.34 21.95
N GLN A 622 64.03 0.83 22.52
CA GLN A 622 63.53 0.95 23.90
C GLN A 622 62.02 1.24 24.05
N ASP A 623 61.33 1.78 23.04
CA ASP A 623 59.90 2.15 23.17
C ASP A 623 58.92 0.96 23.22
N TYR A 624 59.41 -0.28 23.04
CA TYR A 624 58.62 -1.50 23.21
C TYR A 624 58.33 -1.86 24.68
N GLY A 625 59.02 -1.26 25.65
CA GLY A 625 58.84 -1.60 27.07
C GLY A 625 57.60 -0.98 27.74
N ALA A 626 57.37 0.32 27.53
CA ALA A 626 56.43 1.09 28.36
C ALA A 626 54.94 0.81 28.05
N ASN A 627 54.59 0.66 26.76
CA ASN A 627 53.20 0.50 26.34
C ASN A 627 52.62 -0.90 26.64
N ALA A 628 53.47 -1.89 26.94
CA ALA A 628 53.03 -3.25 27.27
C ALA A 628 52.55 -3.39 28.72
N GLN A 629 53.07 -2.59 29.67
CA GLN A 629 52.84 -2.79 31.11
C GLN A 629 51.67 -1.98 31.70
N MET A 630 51.06 -1.04 30.95
CA MET A 630 49.87 -0.29 31.40
C MET A 630 48.53 -0.99 31.10
N LEU A 631 48.54 -2.20 30.51
CA LEU A 631 47.32 -2.97 30.18
C LEU A 631 47.01 -4.12 31.15
N ASP A 632 47.91 -4.43 32.09
CA ASP A 632 47.84 -5.65 32.92
C ASP A 632 47.37 -5.39 34.38
N LYS A 633 46.90 -4.18 34.71
CA LYS A 633 46.44 -3.82 36.07
C LYS A 633 45.14 -3.00 36.10
N SER A 634 44.05 -3.62 35.65
CA SER A 634 42.69 -3.18 36.00
C SER A 634 41.72 -4.36 36.13
N ASN A 635 41.78 -5.08 37.26
CA ASN A 635 40.87 -6.19 37.58
C ASN A 635 39.46 -5.69 37.93
N VAL A 636 38.65 -5.39 36.91
CA VAL A 636 37.20 -5.23 37.01
C VAL A 636 36.55 -6.03 35.87
N PRO A 637 35.66 -7.01 36.13
CA PRO A 637 35.13 -7.88 35.09
C PRO A 637 34.06 -7.18 34.22
N ASP A 638 34.13 -7.37 32.90
CA ASP A 638 33.24 -6.83 31.84
C ASP A 638 31.75 -7.23 31.93
N ALA A 639 31.30 -7.80 33.04
CA ALA A 639 29.93 -8.31 33.21
C ALA A 639 28.88 -7.23 33.54
N MET A 640 29.28 -6.03 34.01
CA MET A 640 28.35 -4.98 34.43
C MET A 640 28.21 -3.78 33.47
N THR A 641 28.94 -3.76 32.34
CA THR A 641 28.95 -2.66 31.36
C THR A 641 28.07 -2.93 30.13
N GLY A 642 26.90 -3.53 30.36
CA GLY A 642 25.95 -3.94 29.31
C GLY A 642 25.59 -2.81 28.33
N ALA A 643 26.02 -2.97 27.07
CA ALA A 643 25.70 -2.14 25.89
C ALA A 643 26.03 -0.63 25.93
N ALA A 644 26.47 -0.05 27.05
CA ALA A 644 26.52 1.40 27.23
C ALA A 644 27.88 2.08 26.91
N THR A 645 29.01 1.38 27.04
CA THR A 645 30.35 1.98 26.91
C THR A 645 31.35 1.10 26.15
N ALA A 646 31.19 1.03 24.83
CA ALA A 646 32.25 0.54 23.93
C ALA A 646 32.81 1.71 23.12
N ILE A 647 34.10 2.02 23.32
CA ILE A 647 34.82 3.03 22.52
C ILE A 647 34.75 2.62 21.04
N PRO A 648 34.46 3.55 20.09
CA PRO A 648 34.44 3.21 18.67
C PRO A 648 35.84 2.72 18.24
N ALA A 649 35.94 1.44 17.91
CA ALA A 649 37.15 0.85 17.34
C ALA A 649 37.56 1.67 16.10
N LYS A 650 38.84 2.04 16.00
CA LYS A 650 39.36 3.00 15.01
C LYS A 650 38.83 2.68 13.61
N GLU A 651 37.99 3.58 13.10
CA GLU A 651 37.54 3.59 11.72
C GLU A 651 38.78 3.57 10.81
N GLN A 652 38.82 2.65 9.85
CA GLN A 652 40.02 2.40 9.05
C GLN A 652 40.40 3.67 8.29
N LEU A 653 41.63 4.17 8.53
CA LEU A 653 42.15 5.40 7.91
C LEU A 653 41.90 5.39 6.39
N PRO A 654 41.16 6.37 5.83
CA PRO A 654 40.57 6.26 4.50
C PRO A 654 41.65 6.20 3.40
N HIS A 655 41.90 4.98 2.91
CA HIS A 655 42.89 4.71 1.86
C HIS A 655 42.38 5.17 0.49
N GLY A 656 42.72 6.41 0.15
CA GLY A 656 42.62 6.97 -1.20
C GLY A 656 41.31 7.71 -1.49
N GLN A 657 41.43 8.99 -1.82
CA GLN A 657 40.29 9.86 -2.20
C GLN A 657 39.48 9.30 -3.39
N ALA A 658 40.15 8.62 -4.33
CA ALA A 658 39.50 7.98 -5.48
C ALA A 658 38.61 6.78 -5.10
N ALA A 659 38.88 6.10 -3.97
CA ALA A 659 38.03 5.03 -3.46
C ALA A 659 36.72 5.60 -2.87
N GLN A 660 36.82 6.71 -2.15
CA GLN A 660 35.67 7.43 -1.58
C GLN A 660 34.74 7.95 -2.69
N GLN A 661 35.29 8.67 -3.67
CA GLN A 661 34.52 9.23 -4.80
C GLN A 661 33.73 8.15 -5.58
N ARG A 662 34.29 6.94 -5.75
CA ARG A 662 33.60 5.81 -6.39
C ARG A 662 32.44 5.26 -5.56
N ILE A 663 32.52 5.32 -4.23
CA ILE A 663 31.39 4.96 -3.36
C ILE A 663 30.29 6.02 -3.48
N ASP A 664 30.67 7.30 -3.45
CA ASP A 664 29.73 8.42 -3.37
C ASP A 664 28.80 8.54 -4.60
N TYR A 665 29.26 8.33 -5.84
CA TYR A 665 28.37 8.40 -7.02
C TYR A 665 27.51 7.16 -7.25
N LEU A 666 27.97 5.93 -6.90
CA LEU A 666 27.09 4.76 -6.92
C LEU A 666 26.02 4.88 -5.82
N ALA A 667 26.38 5.37 -4.62
CA ALA A 667 25.43 5.69 -3.56
C ALA A 667 24.37 6.71 -4.02
N GLY A 668 24.80 7.75 -4.75
CA GLY A 668 23.90 8.73 -5.36
C GLY A 668 22.96 8.14 -6.42
N LEU A 669 23.40 7.15 -7.20
CA LEU A 669 22.54 6.44 -8.16
C LEU A 669 21.41 5.69 -7.45
N VAL A 670 21.70 4.96 -6.36
CA VAL A 670 20.65 4.25 -5.60
C VAL A 670 19.64 5.24 -5.00
N ALA A 671 20.11 6.39 -4.50
CA ALA A 671 19.24 7.46 -4.00
C ALA A 671 18.34 8.03 -5.10
N LEU A 672 18.87 8.26 -6.30
CA LEU A 672 18.09 8.74 -7.45
C LEU A 672 17.01 7.72 -7.88
N CYS A 673 17.36 6.43 -7.96
CA CYS A 673 16.39 5.38 -8.30
C CYS A 673 15.28 5.25 -7.24
N CYS A 674 15.63 5.37 -5.95
CA CYS A 674 14.64 5.41 -4.86
C CYS A 674 13.65 6.57 -5.03
N ILE A 675 14.15 7.79 -5.28
CA ILE A 675 13.31 8.98 -5.53
C ILE A 675 12.45 8.79 -6.80
N GLY A 676 13.00 8.20 -7.87
CA GLY A 676 12.24 7.87 -9.08
C GLY A 676 11.05 6.94 -8.84
N VAL A 677 11.24 5.92 -7.99
CA VAL A 677 10.15 5.02 -7.56
C VAL A 677 9.12 5.76 -6.69
N THR A 678 9.53 6.61 -5.73
CA THR A 678 8.55 7.37 -4.93
C THR A 678 7.76 8.36 -5.78
N LEU A 679 8.39 8.99 -6.78
CA LEU A 679 7.70 9.87 -7.74
C LEU A 679 6.67 9.09 -8.57
N ARG A 680 7.02 7.90 -9.05
CA ARG A 680 6.08 7.03 -9.78
C ARG A 680 4.87 6.63 -8.93
N HIS A 681 5.06 6.26 -7.66
CA HIS A 681 3.94 5.94 -6.76
C HIS A 681 3.12 7.18 -6.37
N PHE A 682 3.75 8.36 -6.26
CA PHE A 682 3.03 9.62 -6.08
C PHE A 682 2.11 9.90 -7.28
N SER A 683 2.61 9.77 -8.52
CA SER A 683 1.76 9.89 -9.71
C SER A 683 0.71 8.78 -9.82
N LEU A 684 1.00 7.54 -9.48
CA LEU A 684 -0.03 6.49 -9.46
C LEU A 684 -1.13 6.76 -8.42
N THR A 685 -0.81 7.41 -7.31
CA THR A 685 -1.78 7.78 -6.25
C THR A 685 -2.58 9.05 -6.59
N PHE A 686 -1.92 10.07 -7.15
CA PHE A 686 -2.48 11.43 -7.28
C PHE A 686 -2.57 11.96 -8.73
N TRP A 687 -1.92 11.37 -9.72
CA TRP A 687 -1.94 11.87 -11.11
C TRP A 687 -1.87 10.70 -12.12
N PRO A 688 -2.78 9.72 -12.01
CA PRO A 688 -2.61 8.37 -12.57
C PRO A 688 -2.41 8.36 -14.09
N TYR A 689 -3.12 9.27 -14.80
CA TYR A 689 -3.14 9.33 -16.26
C TYR A 689 -1.76 9.45 -16.91
N ILE A 690 -0.84 10.21 -16.30
CA ILE A 690 0.51 10.39 -16.85
C ILE A 690 1.33 9.08 -16.74
N THR A 691 1.06 8.25 -15.73
CA THR A 691 1.73 6.96 -15.53
C THR A 691 1.09 5.79 -16.27
N THR A 692 -0.22 5.78 -16.49
CA THR A 692 -0.92 4.69 -17.17
C THR A 692 -1.08 4.93 -18.68
N SER A 693 -1.20 6.20 -19.10
CA SER A 693 -1.57 6.60 -20.48
C SER A 693 -2.90 6.00 -20.98
N GLN A 694 -3.77 5.60 -20.05
CA GLN A 694 -5.03 4.89 -20.30
C GLN A 694 -6.22 5.60 -19.61
N GLY A 695 -7.42 5.41 -20.17
CA GLY A 695 -8.64 6.10 -19.75
C GLY A 695 -8.87 7.43 -20.47
N TYR A 696 -9.82 8.23 -19.98
CA TYR A 696 -10.07 9.59 -20.46
C TYR A 696 -9.09 10.59 -19.81
N VAL A 697 -8.90 11.75 -20.44
CA VAL A 697 -8.00 12.80 -19.94
C VAL A 697 -8.67 13.53 -18.76
N MET A 698 -8.37 13.11 -17.53
CA MET A 698 -9.18 13.47 -16.35
C MET A 698 -8.86 14.83 -15.70
N HIS A 699 -7.62 15.34 -15.76
CA HIS A 699 -7.26 16.58 -15.03
C HIS A 699 -7.00 17.77 -15.97
N PHE A 700 -6.15 17.59 -16.99
CA PHE A 700 -5.74 18.64 -17.92
C PHE A 700 -5.58 18.11 -19.34
N LYS A 701 -5.96 18.90 -20.36
CA LYS A 701 -5.65 18.59 -21.77
C LYS A 701 -4.14 18.39 -22.04
N ALA A 702 -3.28 18.91 -21.16
CA ALA A 702 -1.83 18.69 -21.18
C ALA A 702 -1.41 17.28 -20.71
N ASP A 703 -2.22 16.56 -19.92
CA ASP A 703 -1.88 15.23 -19.41
C ASP A 703 -1.61 14.23 -20.54
N LEU A 704 -2.28 14.40 -21.69
CA LEU A 704 -2.03 13.62 -22.91
C LEU A 704 -0.61 13.82 -23.45
N ALA A 705 -0.14 15.07 -23.54
CA ALA A 705 1.22 15.35 -23.99
C ALA A 705 2.27 14.96 -22.92
N LEU A 706 1.93 15.10 -21.65
CA LEU A 706 2.80 14.73 -20.53
C LEU A 706 2.88 13.21 -20.35
N SER A 707 1.82 12.43 -20.62
CA SER A 707 1.87 10.97 -20.52
C SER A 707 2.85 10.35 -21.51
N TYR A 708 3.04 10.96 -22.70
CA TYR A 708 4.04 10.51 -23.68
C TYR A 708 5.49 10.92 -23.36
N ILE A 709 5.70 11.88 -22.44
CA ILE A 709 7.04 12.43 -22.13
C ILE A 709 7.45 12.13 -20.68
N MET A 710 6.67 12.60 -19.70
CA MET A 710 6.93 12.41 -18.28
C MET A 710 6.79 10.94 -17.85
N GLY A 711 5.79 10.22 -18.38
CA GLY A 711 5.51 8.82 -18.06
C GLY A 711 6.69 7.90 -18.39
N PRO A 712 7.03 7.68 -19.68
CA PRO A 712 8.09 6.79 -20.12
C PRO A 712 9.49 7.14 -19.57
N TYR A 713 9.84 8.42 -19.44
CA TYR A 713 11.22 8.86 -19.17
C TYR A 713 11.50 9.20 -17.69
N ILE A 714 10.53 9.72 -16.95
CA ILE A 714 10.75 10.21 -15.57
C ILE A 714 10.03 9.33 -14.56
N LEU A 715 8.74 9.05 -14.78
CA LEU A 715 7.88 8.25 -13.89
C LEU A 715 7.93 6.76 -14.26
N THR A 716 9.09 6.31 -14.73
CA THR A 716 9.28 5.05 -15.43
C THR A 716 9.39 3.85 -14.46
N PRO A 717 8.80 2.67 -14.78
CA PRO A 717 9.03 1.44 -14.01
C PRO A 717 10.52 1.01 -14.03
N LEU A 718 11.28 1.44 -15.03
CA LEU A 718 12.64 0.96 -15.30
C LEU A 718 13.65 1.29 -14.18
N TRP A 719 13.32 2.18 -13.24
CA TRP A 719 14.16 2.51 -12.06
C TRP A 719 14.46 1.32 -11.13
N ILE A 720 13.67 0.24 -11.16
CA ILE A 720 13.86 -0.96 -10.33
C ILE A 720 15.11 -1.76 -10.77
N GLY A 721 15.38 -1.87 -12.07
CA GLY A 721 16.53 -2.62 -12.58
C GLY A 721 17.89 -2.10 -12.10
N PRO A 722 18.20 -0.80 -12.22
CA PRO A 722 19.45 -0.22 -11.72
C PRO A 722 19.67 -0.43 -10.22
N PHE A 723 18.61 -0.55 -9.42
CA PHE A 723 18.68 -0.86 -7.99
C PHE A 723 19.21 -2.28 -7.73
N PHE A 724 18.68 -3.29 -8.44
CA PHE A 724 19.21 -4.67 -8.36
C PHE A 724 20.64 -4.78 -8.93
N VAL A 725 20.95 -4.05 -10.01
CA VAL A 725 22.30 -4.05 -10.61
C VAL A 725 23.32 -3.38 -9.67
N THR A 726 23.01 -2.23 -9.05
CA THR A 726 23.92 -1.55 -8.11
C THR A 726 24.17 -2.36 -6.83
N SER A 727 23.13 -2.94 -6.23
CA SER A 727 23.24 -3.70 -4.99
C SER A 727 24.15 -4.94 -5.13
N CYS A 728 24.04 -5.63 -6.26
CA CYS A 728 24.92 -6.74 -6.64
C CYS A 728 26.40 -6.30 -6.70
N ARG A 729 26.68 -5.13 -7.30
CA ARG A 729 28.06 -4.61 -7.43
C ARG A 729 28.71 -4.36 -6.08
N PHE A 730 27.99 -3.76 -5.13
CA PHE A 730 28.46 -3.61 -3.75
C PHE A 730 28.65 -4.95 -3.01
N LEU A 731 27.90 -5.99 -3.37
CA LEU A 731 28.03 -7.32 -2.81
C LEU A 731 29.32 -8.02 -3.29
N ALA A 732 29.54 -8.08 -4.60
CA ALA A 732 30.69 -8.77 -5.20
C ALA A 732 32.05 -8.06 -4.96
N GLN A 733 32.06 -6.72 -4.93
CA GLN A 733 33.29 -5.91 -5.03
C GLN A 733 34.40 -6.27 -4.03
N ARG A 734 34.07 -6.67 -2.80
CA ARG A 734 35.07 -6.94 -1.74
C ARG A 734 35.84 -8.23 -2.03
N TYR A 735 35.16 -9.34 -2.31
CA TYR A 735 35.82 -10.63 -2.58
C TYR A 735 36.50 -10.69 -3.96
N LEU A 736 35.98 -9.99 -4.97
CA LEU A 736 36.69 -9.84 -6.25
C LEU A 736 38.10 -9.25 -6.02
N LYS A 737 38.22 -8.23 -5.16
CA LYS A 737 39.50 -7.65 -4.74
C LYS A 737 40.33 -8.55 -3.81
N THR A 738 39.76 -9.09 -2.74
CA THR A 738 40.53 -9.75 -1.66
C THR A 738 40.75 -11.25 -1.86
N GLY A 739 39.81 -11.96 -2.49
CA GLY A 739 39.80 -13.43 -2.58
C GLY A 739 39.58 -14.17 -1.25
N LYS A 740 39.32 -13.48 -0.13
CA LYS A 740 39.19 -14.11 1.19
C LYS A 740 37.76 -14.60 1.43
N LEU A 741 37.56 -15.89 1.66
CA LEU A 741 36.24 -16.49 1.91
C LEU A 741 35.51 -15.88 3.13
N ASN A 742 36.24 -15.37 4.12
CA ASN A 742 35.67 -14.65 5.26
C ASN A 742 34.84 -13.43 4.81
N ASP A 743 35.16 -12.81 3.67
CA ASP A 743 34.37 -11.71 3.10
C ASP A 743 33.06 -12.17 2.44
N ILE A 744 32.96 -13.45 2.01
CA ILE A 744 31.66 -14.09 1.69
C ILE A 744 30.92 -14.36 3.00
N ALA A 745 31.55 -15.08 3.95
CA ALA A 745 30.87 -15.55 5.16
C ALA A 745 30.21 -14.41 5.96
N HIS A 746 30.95 -13.32 6.17
CA HIS A 746 30.45 -12.10 6.80
C HIS A 746 29.29 -11.45 6.03
N LYS A 747 29.34 -11.46 4.69
CA LYS A 747 28.23 -10.92 3.88
C LYS A 747 27.02 -11.84 3.90
N MET A 748 27.22 -13.16 3.81
CA MET A 748 26.18 -14.17 3.78
C MET A 748 25.35 -14.17 5.07
N LEU A 749 26.01 -14.27 6.23
CA LEU A 749 25.34 -14.32 7.54
C LEU A 749 24.57 -13.03 7.84
N LEU A 750 25.16 -11.86 7.55
CA LEU A 750 24.59 -10.57 7.96
C LEU A 750 23.63 -9.95 6.93
N ARG A 751 23.46 -10.55 5.75
CA ARG A 751 22.59 -10.01 4.69
C ARG A 751 21.10 -10.07 5.07
N ALA A 752 20.61 -11.23 5.51
CA ALA A 752 19.20 -11.39 5.89
C ALA A 752 18.82 -10.48 7.08
N PRO A 753 19.50 -10.50 8.25
CA PRO A 753 19.16 -9.62 9.37
C PRO A 753 19.23 -8.13 9.01
N ARG A 754 20.19 -7.72 8.16
CA ARG A 754 20.34 -6.32 7.74
C ARG A 754 19.22 -5.81 6.83
N MET A 755 18.59 -6.69 6.05
CA MET A 755 17.45 -6.34 5.18
C MET A 755 16.12 -6.47 5.93
N LEU A 756 15.94 -7.54 6.70
CA LEU A 756 14.65 -7.90 7.30
C LEU A 756 14.32 -7.14 8.60
N ILE A 757 15.30 -6.79 9.44
CA ILE A 757 15.03 -6.04 10.69
C ILE A 757 14.37 -4.67 10.40
N PRO A 758 14.84 -3.84 9.44
CA PRO A 758 14.13 -2.63 9.03
C PRO A 758 12.70 -2.88 8.54
N VAL A 759 12.49 -3.94 7.75
CA VAL A 759 11.17 -4.28 7.17
C VAL A 759 10.19 -4.68 8.28
N PHE A 760 10.59 -5.58 9.18
CA PHE A 760 9.75 -5.99 10.32
C PHE A 760 9.34 -4.81 11.21
N VAL A 761 10.26 -3.87 11.47
CA VAL A 761 9.97 -2.65 12.24
C VAL A 761 8.94 -1.76 11.52
N PHE A 762 9.02 -1.61 10.19
CA PHE A 762 8.03 -0.84 9.43
C PHE A 762 6.70 -1.55 9.27
N MET A 763 6.68 -2.86 9.02
CA MET A 763 5.44 -3.66 9.01
C MET A 763 4.72 -3.58 10.35
N THR A 764 5.45 -3.69 11.48
CA THR A 764 4.86 -3.56 12.81
C THR A 764 4.30 -2.15 13.05
N LEU A 765 5.02 -1.11 12.59
CA LEU A 765 4.55 0.27 12.72
C LEU A 765 3.31 0.54 11.87
N GLU A 766 3.30 0.12 10.61
CA GLU A 766 2.16 0.31 9.70
C GLU A 766 0.95 -0.52 10.14
N TYR A 767 1.13 -1.75 10.63
CA TYR A 767 0.06 -2.56 11.26
C TYR A 767 -0.71 -1.77 12.33
N PHE A 768 0.01 -1.14 13.28
CA PHE A 768 -0.63 -0.32 14.31
C PHE A 768 -1.25 0.97 13.75
N LEU A 769 -0.63 1.64 12.79
CA LEU A 769 -1.16 2.89 12.23
C LEU A 769 -2.38 2.68 11.32
N ILE A 770 -2.42 1.57 10.57
CA ILE A 770 -3.58 1.15 9.77
C ILE A 770 -4.71 0.71 10.70
N SER A 771 -4.41 -0.05 11.77
CA SER A 771 -5.38 -0.44 12.81
C SER A 771 -5.99 0.75 13.57
N LEU A 772 -5.29 1.90 13.62
CA LEU A 772 -5.79 3.17 14.16
C LEU A 772 -6.63 3.97 13.13
N GLY A 773 -6.85 3.45 11.92
CA GLY A 773 -7.71 4.07 10.91
C GLY A 773 -7.09 5.27 10.19
N LEU A 774 -5.77 5.47 10.24
CA LEU A 774 -5.10 6.62 9.59
C LEU A 774 -5.24 6.62 8.05
N THR A 775 -5.58 5.47 7.46
CA THR A 775 -5.81 5.29 6.02
C THR A 775 -7.29 5.42 5.61
N SER A 776 -8.22 5.67 6.55
CA SER A 776 -9.67 5.80 6.27
C SER A 776 -10.06 6.93 5.29
N ARG A 777 -9.15 7.87 5.00
CA ARG A 777 -9.33 8.89 3.95
C ARG A 777 -9.00 8.40 2.54
N LEU A 778 -8.34 7.25 2.40
CA LEU A 778 -7.97 6.67 1.11
C LEU A 778 -9.21 6.25 0.30
N GLU A 779 -10.24 5.75 0.99
CA GLU A 779 -11.57 5.42 0.44
C GLU A 779 -12.26 6.61 -0.26
N TRP A 780 -11.83 7.85 -0.02
CA TRP A 780 -12.40 9.05 -0.65
C TRP A 780 -11.54 9.61 -1.79
N LEU A 781 -10.30 9.10 -1.92
CA LEU A 781 -9.31 9.61 -2.88
C LEU A 781 -9.66 9.33 -4.35
N PRO A 782 -10.24 8.18 -4.76
CA PRO A 782 -10.60 7.92 -6.16
C PRO A 782 -11.51 9.00 -6.76
N SER A 783 -12.43 9.56 -5.96
CA SER A 783 -13.32 10.65 -6.38
C SER A 783 -12.65 12.02 -6.58
N VAL A 784 -11.37 12.13 -6.22
CA VAL A 784 -10.55 13.36 -6.23
C VAL A 784 -9.36 13.23 -7.17
N SER A 785 -8.60 12.14 -7.11
CA SER A 785 -7.45 11.89 -7.99
C SER A 785 -7.73 10.99 -9.18
N TYR A 786 -8.94 10.45 -9.29
CA TYR A 786 -9.34 9.51 -10.34
C TYR A 786 -8.45 8.25 -10.40
N SER A 787 -7.77 7.92 -9.30
CA SER A 787 -6.95 6.72 -9.16
C SER A 787 -7.62 5.69 -8.24
N THR A 788 -7.78 4.49 -8.75
CA THR A 788 -8.24 3.28 -8.03
C THR A 788 -7.07 2.33 -7.70
N TRP A 789 -5.83 2.77 -7.95
CA TRP A 789 -4.59 2.07 -7.57
C TRP A 789 -4.31 2.05 -6.05
N PRO A 790 -4.52 3.13 -5.28
CA PRO A 790 -4.15 3.14 -3.86
C PRO A 790 -5.21 2.44 -3.01
N TYR A 791 -4.83 1.35 -2.36
CA TYR A 791 -5.74 0.45 -1.65
C TYR A 791 -5.01 -0.27 -0.50
N VAL A 792 -5.60 -0.34 0.69
CA VAL A 792 -5.03 -1.09 1.83
C VAL A 792 -6.11 -1.53 2.83
N THR A 793 -6.02 -2.76 3.32
CA THR A 793 -6.82 -3.31 4.42
C THR A 793 -6.05 -3.34 5.74
N PRO A 794 -6.72 -3.23 6.91
CA PRO A 794 -6.16 -3.72 8.16
C PRO A 794 -6.09 -5.26 8.14
N GLN A 795 -5.03 -5.87 8.68
CA GLN A 795 -5.02 -7.33 8.87
C GLN A 795 -6.16 -7.75 9.83
N PRO A 796 -6.91 -8.84 9.52
CA PRO A 796 -8.07 -9.25 10.33
C PRO A 796 -7.69 -9.79 11.71
N ASN A 797 -6.44 -10.24 11.92
CA ASN A 797 -5.89 -10.59 13.23
C ASN A 797 -4.34 -10.58 13.23
N PHE A 798 -3.75 -10.63 14.42
CA PHE A 798 -2.30 -10.63 14.62
C PHE A 798 -1.59 -11.90 14.11
N GLY A 799 -2.29 -13.04 13.98
CA GLY A 799 -1.75 -14.27 13.41
C GLY A 799 -1.47 -14.15 11.90
N VAL A 800 -2.37 -13.48 11.17
CA VAL A 800 -2.18 -13.15 9.74
C VAL A 800 -0.99 -12.21 9.57
N PHE A 801 -0.89 -11.15 10.38
CA PHE A 801 0.29 -10.28 10.41
C PHE A 801 1.60 -11.04 10.67
N LEU A 802 1.59 -12.03 11.58
CA LEU A 802 2.77 -12.88 11.83
C LEU A 802 3.11 -13.76 10.63
N ASN A 803 2.10 -14.32 9.94
CA ASN A 803 2.28 -15.10 8.72
C ASN A 803 2.94 -14.27 7.62
N GLU A 804 2.38 -13.11 7.29
CA GLU A 804 2.91 -12.14 6.32
C GLU A 804 4.37 -11.72 6.65
N ALA A 805 4.66 -11.45 7.93
CA ALA A 805 5.99 -11.04 8.37
C ALA A 805 7.05 -12.16 8.19
N VAL A 806 6.64 -13.44 8.26
CA VAL A 806 7.50 -14.59 7.96
C VAL A 806 7.57 -14.82 6.45
N GLU A 807 6.43 -14.77 5.74
CA GLU A 807 6.28 -14.97 4.29
C GLU A 807 7.26 -14.09 3.49
N VAL A 808 7.34 -12.78 3.80
CA VAL A 808 8.26 -11.82 3.16
C VAL A 808 9.74 -12.24 3.23
N SER A 809 10.12 -13.12 4.17
CA SER A 809 11.47 -13.66 4.30
C SER A 809 11.74 -14.90 3.43
N TYR A 810 10.69 -15.62 3.00
CA TYR A 810 10.78 -16.96 2.40
C TYR A 810 10.09 -17.13 1.04
N ILE A 811 9.20 -16.22 0.64
CA ILE A 811 8.45 -16.30 -0.62
C ILE A 811 9.35 -16.50 -1.86
N THR A 812 8.92 -17.37 -2.77
CA THR A 812 9.61 -17.66 -4.03
C THR A 812 9.76 -16.40 -4.89
N PRO A 813 10.92 -16.15 -5.55
CA PRO A 813 11.09 -14.99 -6.41
C PRO A 813 10.11 -15.03 -7.59
N ASN A 814 9.65 -13.85 -8.01
CA ASN A 814 8.56 -13.64 -8.98
C ASN A 814 7.14 -13.91 -8.46
N ALA A 815 6.93 -14.09 -7.15
CA ALA A 815 5.60 -14.07 -6.55
C ALA A 815 5.35 -12.77 -5.77
N ALA A 816 4.10 -12.31 -5.79
CA ALA A 816 3.60 -11.19 -4.99
C ALA A 816 3.18 -11.69 -3.59
N PRO A 817 3.77 -11.20 -2.48
CA PRO A 817 3.41 -11.65 -1.13
C PRO A 817 2.05 -11.12 -0.65
N GLU A 818 1.33 -11.91 0.15
CA GLU A 818 -0.04 -11.64 0.63
C GLU A 818 -0.16 -10.27 1.32
N VAL A 819 0.91 -9.90 2.04
CA VAL A 819 1.14 -8.61 2.70
C VAL A 819 0.87 -7.36 1.84
N ILE A 820 0.90 -7.47 0.50
CA ILE A 820 0.68 -6.33 -0.42
C ILE A 820 -0.69 -5.66 -0.19
N ASN A 821 -1.70 -6.43 0.22
CA ASN A 821 -3.03 -5.87 0.52
C ASN A 821 -3.07 -5.14 1.88
N HIS A 822 -2.17 -5.48 2.81
CA HIS A 822 -2.17 -4.98 4.19
C HIS A 822 -0.94 -4.10 4.52
N TYR A 823 -0.23 -3.62 3.49
CA TYR A 823 0.95 -2.76 3.60
C TYR A 823 0.88 -1.68 2.53
N CYS A 824 1.24 -0.43 2.85
CA CYS A 824 0.93 0.70 1.97
C CYS A 824 1.83 0.84 0.71
N VAL A 825 2.55 -0.23 0.31
CA VAL A 825 3.51 -0.23 -0.80
C VAL A 825 3.54 -1.60 -1.50
N GLY A 826 2.96 -1.69 -2.70
CA GLY A 826 2.92 -2.93 -3.49
C GLY A 826 4.27 -3.46 -4.03
N VAL A 827 5.37 -2.71 -3.91
CA VAL A 827 6.71 -3.15 -4.36
C VAL A 827 7.53 -3.90 -3.29
N LEU A 828 6.91 -4.33 -2.19
CA LEU A 828 7.61 -5.04 -1.11
C LEU A 828 8.20 -6.40 -1.58
N TRP A 829 7.65 -7.01 -2.65
CA TRP A 829 8.21 -8.19 -3.33
C TRP A 829 9.67 -8.03 -3.77
N THR A 830 10.15 -6.80 -3.95
CA THR A 830 11.55 -6.53 -4.28
C THR A 830 12.52 -6.96 -3.18
N ILE A 831 12.08 -7.03 -1.91
CA ILE A 831 12.90 -7.44 -0.77
C ILE A 831 13.31 -8.93 -0.83
N PRO A 832 12.40 -9.92 -0.94
CA PRO A 832 12.78 -11.32 -1.09
C PRO A 832 13.59 -11.57 -2.37
N VAL A 833 13.23 -10.95 -3.50
CA VAL A 833 14.04 -10.96 -4.74
C VAL A 833 15.47 -10.46 -4.47
N GLN A 834 15.62 -9.31 -3.80
CA GLN A 834 16.91 -8.72 -3.46
C GLN A 834 17.72 -9.55 -2.45
N LEU A 835 17.04 -10.30 -1.58
CA LEU A 835 17.65 -11.18 -0.59
C LEU A 835 18.14 -12.47 -1.25
N GLN A 836 17.27 -13.21 -1.93
CA GLN A 836 17.58 -14.54 -2.46
C GLN A 836 18.63 -14.49 -3.59
N PHE A 837 18.48 -13.60 -4.57
CA PHE A 837 19.49 -13.44 -5.63
C PHE A 837 20.82 -12.84 -5.12
N SER A 838 20.86 -12.32 -3.88
CA SER A 838 22.15 -11.95 -3.27
C SER A 838 22.96 -13.17 -2.79
N PHE A 839 22.31 -14.27 -2.40
CA PHE A 839 23.01 -15.55 -2.17
C PHE A 839 23.51 -16.16 -3.48
N VAL A 840 22.67 -16.15 -4.53
CA VAL A 840 23.08 -16.56 -5.89
C VAL A 840 24.29 -15.73 -6.36
N THR A 841 24.27 -14.40 -6.14
CA THR A 841 25.40 -13.51 -6.46
C THR A 841 26.67 -13.89 -5.69
N LEU A 842 26.58 -14.18 -4.37
CA LEU A 842 27.76 -14.56 -3.58
C LEU A 842 28.39 -15.86 -4.08
N LEU A 843 27.57 -16.89 -4.32
CA LEU A 843 28.01 -18.18 -4.88
C LEU A 843 28.61 -18.02 -6.28
N ALA A 844 27.96 -17.24 -7.15
CA ALA A 844 28.46 -16.90 -8.47
C ALA A 844 29.81 -16.15 -8.41
N THR A 845 30.03 -15.29 -7.41
CA THR A 845 31.28 -14.53 -7.28
C THR A 845 32.47 -15.44 -6.95
N VAL A 846 32.28 -16.54 -6.19
CA VAL A 846 33.33 -17.54 -5.99
C VAL A 846 33.54 -18.39 -7.25
N LEU A 847 32.49 -19.01 -7.81
CA LEU A 847 32.59 -19.83 -9.02
C LEU A 847 33.28 -19.08 -10.18
N VAL A 848 32.92 -17.81 -10.40
CA VAL A 848 33.47 -17.03 -11.52
C VAL A 848 34.88 -16.50 -11.23
N LYS A 849 35.38 -16.51 -9.99
CA LYS A 849 36.78 -16.18 -9.68
C LYS A 849 37.75 -17.28 -10.14
N ASP A 850 37.30 -18.53 -10.19
CA ASP A 850 38.10 -19.67 -10.66
C ASP A 850 38.21 -19.76 -12.19
N VAL A 851 37.34 -19.06 -12.93
CA VAL A 851 37.33 -19.04 -14.41
C VAL A 851 38.45 -18.11 -14.96
N LYS A 852 39.69 -18.60 -14.92
CA LYS A 852 40.91 -17.83 -15.26
C LYS A 852 40.97 -17.25 -16.68
N LYS A 853 40.23 -17.80 -17.66
CA LYS A 853 40.27 -17.32 -19.06
C LYS A 853 39.18 -16.27 -19.32
N PRO A 854 39.53 -15.02 -19.70
CA PRO A 854 38.57 -13.90 -19.76
C PRO A 854 37.43 -14.13 -20.75
N TRP A 855 37.70 -14.66 -21.95
CA TRP A 855 36.65 -15.02 -22.92
C TRP A 855 35.62 -15.96 -22.30
N LYS A 856 36.04 -17.12 -21.76
CA LYS A 856 35.13 -18.09 -21.10
C LYS A 856 34.32 -17.44 -19.96
N ARG A 857 34.93 -16.51 -19.24
CA ARG A 857 34.32 -15.78 -18.12
C ARG A 857 33.18 -14.88 -18.58
N PHE A 858 33.41 -14.06 -19.61
CA PHE A 858 32.36 -13.22 -20.20
C PHE A 858 31.33 -14.02 -21.01
N SER A 859 31.70 -15.09 -21.72
CA SER A 859 30.73 -16.01 -22.33
C SER A 859 29.78 -16.62 -21.31
N PHE A 860 30.29 -16.99 -20.11
CA PHE A 860 29.47 -17.50 -19.03
C PHE A 860 28.52 -16.44 -18.44
N TYR A 861 28.99 -15.19 -18.26
CA TYR A 861 28.10 -14.07 -17.89
C TYR A 861 27.01 -13.84 -18.93
N THR A 862 27.34 -13.78 -20.22
CA THR A 862 26.34 -13.59 -21.29
C THR A 862 25.33 -14.74 -21.32
N PHE A 863 25.79 -15.99 -21.19
CA PHE A 863 24.92 -17.16 -21.13
C PHE A 863 23.96 -17.11 -19.94
N THR A 864 24.45 -16.83 -18.72
CA THR A 864 23.58 -16.78 -17.53
C THR A 864 22.62 -15.58 -17.54
N ILE A 865 23.00 -14.45 -18.15
CA ILE A 865 22.09 -13.32 -18.37
C ILE A 865 21.00 -13.67 -19.38
N ILE A 866 21.33 -14.33 -20.50
CA ILE A 866 20.34 -14.76 -21.52
C ILE A 866 19.40 -15.81 -20.94
N CYS A 867 19.88 -16.82 -20.23
CA CYS A 867 19.03 -17.80 -19.56
C CYS A 867 18.16 -17.17 -18.47
N GLY A 868 18.70 -16.21 -17.71
CA GLY A 868 17.95 -15.45 -16.72
C GLY A 868 16.83 -14.62 -17.34
N TRP A 869 17.09 -13.95 -18.48
CA TRP A 869 16.07 -13.22 -19.23
C TRP A 869 15.02 -14.18 -19.81
N TYR A 870 15.43 -15.22 -20.54
CA TYR A 870 14.52 -16.18 -21.16
C TYR A 870 13.62 -16.87 -20.13
N GLY A 871 14.14 -17.22 -18.95
CA GLY A 871 13.36 -17.74 -17.81
C GLY A 871 12.72 -16.67 -16.91
N GLN A 872 12.48 -15.46 -17.42
CA GLN A 872 11.79 -14.34 -16.75
C GLN A 872 12.29 -14.04 -15.33
N SER A 873 13.59 -14.18 -15.09
CA SER A 873 14.18 -14.18 -13.76
C SER A 873 14.99 -12.91 -13.49
N TRP A 874 14.72 -12.26 -12.34
CA TRP A 874 15.52 -11.13 -11.83
C TRP A 874 17.00 -11.48 -11.59
N SER A 875 17.37 -12.76 -11.66
CA SER A 875 18.77 -13.20 -11.76
C SER A 875 19.51 -12.53 -12.92
N ALA A 876 18.87 -12.19 -14.05
CA ALA A 876 19.51 -11.50 -15.18
C ALA A 876 20.13 -10.15 -14.76
N CYS A 877 19.42 -9.34 -13.99
CA CYS A 877 19.94 -8.08 -13.44
C CYS A 877 21.08 -8.32 -12.42
N HIS A 878 21.01 -9.40 -11.64
CA HIS A 878 22.06 -9.75 -10.69
C HIS A 878 23.35 -10.25 -11.39
N TRP A 879 23.24 -11.10 -12.42
CA TRP A 879 24.38 -11.51 -13.25
C TRP A 879 24.99 -10.33 -14.01
N LEU A 880 24.17 -9.41 -14.53
CA LEU A 880 24.61 -8.15 -15.13
C LEU A 880 25.40 -7.29 -14.13
N GLY A 881 24.92 -7.17 -12.89
CA GLY A 881 25.63 -6.51 -11.80
C GLY A 881 26.98 -7.16 -11.50
N LEU A 882 27.04 -8.48 -11.43
CA LEU A 882 28.29 -9.21 -11.17
C LEU A 882 29.31 -9.01 -12.31
N MET A 883 28.85 -9.09 -13.57
CA MET A 883 29.67 -8.82 -14.75
C MET A 883 30.24 -7.39 -14.73
N LEU A 884 29.42 -6.38 -14.41
CA LEU A 884 29.84 -4.98 -14.32
C LEU A 884 30.72 -4.70 -13.09
N ALA A 885 30.61 -5.48 -12.02
CA ALA A 885 31.52 -5.41 -10.88
C ALA A 885 32.91 -5.94 -11.26
N ASP A 886 32.95 -7.10 -11.90
CA ASP A 886 34.18 -7.77 -12.29
C ASP A 886 34.92 -7.05 -13.42
N LEU A 887 34.19 -6.56 -14.43
CA LEU A 887 34.73 -5.68 -15.47
C LEU A 887 35.46 -4.46 -14.88
N ASP A 888 34.93 -3.89 -13.79
CA ASP A 888 35.44 -2.66 -13.16
C ASP A 888 36.31 -2.89 -11.90
N ILE A 889 36.86 -4.10 -11.77
CA ILE A 889 37.80 -4.51 -10.71
C ILE A 889 38.95 -5.34 -11.28
N THR A 890 38.66 -6.33 -12.12
CA THR A 890 39.64 -7.29 -12.65
C THR A 890 40.26 -6.80 -13.96
N TYR A 891 39.59 -5.89 -14.68
CA TYR A 891 40.03 -5.39 -15.98
C TYR A 891 40.15 -3.86 -15.97
N ASP A 892 41.24 -3.33 -16.52
CA ASP A 892 41.51 -1.89 -16.59
C ASP A 892 40.73 -1.18 -17.72
N TRP A 893 39.47 -1.61 -17.95
CA TRP A 893 38.65 -1.26 -19.12
C TRP A 893 38.50 0.26 -19.31
N LYS A 894 38.30 1.01 -18.20
CA LYS A 894 38.27 2.48 -18.20
C LYS A 894 39.52 3.08 -18.83
N LYS A 895 40.73 2.62 -18.48
CA LYS A 895 41.98 3.12 -19.07
C LYS A 895 42.02 2.89 -20.58
N TRP A 896 41.56 1.72 -21.04
CA TRP A 896 41.51 1.37 -22.47
C TRP A 896 40.48 2.18 -23.27
N ILE A 897 39.38 2.60 -22.64
CA ILE A 897 38.38 3.51 -23.22
C ILE A 897 38.91 4.95 -23.28
N TYR A 898 39.39 5.50 -22.16
CA TYR A 898 39.92 6.87 -22.09
C TYR A 898 41.15 7.09 -22.98
N ALA A 899 41.90 6.04 -23.33
CA ALA A 899 43.07 6.11 -24.20
C ALA A 899 42.78 6.63 -25.64
N ARG A 900 41.53 6.65 -26.12
CA ARG A 900 41.15 7.19 -27.44
C ARG A 900 39.79 7.85 -27.39
N TRP A 901 39.71 9.14 -27.73
CA TRP A 901 38.47 9.93 -27.63
C TRP A 901 37.28 9.29 -28.37
N TRP A 902 37.50 8.74 -29.58
CA TRP A 902 36.43 8.11 -30.36
C TRP A 902 35.88 6.82 -29.74
N ARG A 903 36.67 6.10 -28.91
CA ARG A 903 36.15 4.98 -28.11
C ARG A 903 35.28 5.48 -26.97
N HIS A 904 35.76 6.49 -26.25
CA HIS A 904 35.05 7.09 -25.12
C HIS A 904 33.70 7.68 -25.53
N TYR A 905 33.70 8.62 -26.48
CA TYR A 905 32.47 9.23 -26.97
C TYR A 905 31.60 8.24 -27.76
N GLY A 906 32.18 7.31 -28.53
CA GLY A 906 31.40 6.28 -29.22
C GLY A 906 30.61 5.38 -28.26
N ILE A 907 31.27 4.84 -27.23
CA ILE A 907 30.63 3.96 -26.23
C ILE A 907 29.60 4.74 -25.39
N ILE A 908 29.90 5.97 -24.98
CA ILE A 908 28.93 6.82 -24.25
C ILE A 908 27.71 7.13 -25.13
N THR A 909 27.90 7.50 -26.41
CA THR A 909 26.78 7.81 -27.31
C THR A 909 25.90 6.59 -27.55
N ILE A 910 26.48 5.40 -27.74
CA ILE A 910 25.71 4.15 -27.86
C ILE A 910 24.93 3.86 -26.57
N ALA A 911 25.57 3.97 -25.40
CA ALA A 911 24.91 3.76 -24.11
C ALA A 911 23.77 4.77 -23.87
N LEU A 912 23.96 6.03 -24.26
CA LEU A 912 22.96 7.10 -24.18
C LEU A 912 21.78 6.86 -25.13
N ILE A 913 22.04 6.43 -26.38
CA ILE A 913 20.98 6.03 -27.31
C ILE A 913 20.17 4.86 -26.75
N VAL A 914 20.81 3.81 -26.23
CA VAL A 914 20.12 2.66 -25.62
C VAL A 914 19.30 3.09 -24.37
N THR A 915 19.84 3.94 -23.52
CA THR A 915 19.17 4.40 -22.28
C THR A 915 18.00 5.34 -22.56
N LEU A 916 18.01 6.09 -23.67
CA LEU A 916 16.91 6.95 -24.09
C LEU A 916 15.89 6.23 -25.00
N ALA A 917 16.30 5.18 -25.72
CA ALA A 917 15.40 4.36 -26.53
C ALA A 917 14.62 3.33 -25.71
N THR A 918 15.16 2.84 -24.58
CA THR A 918 14.47 1.85 -23.73
C THR A 918 13.15 2.35 -23.12
N PRO A 919 13.01 3.61 -22.67
CA PRO A 919 11.72 4.25 -22.41
C PRO A 919 10.69 4.15 -23.54
N LEU A 920 11.11 4.17 -24.82
CA LEU A 920 10.15 4.10 -25.95
C LEU A 920 9.40 2.77 -25.99
N ALA A 921 9.92 1.69 -25.41
CA ALA A 921 9.19 0.42 -25.30
C ALA A 921 7.87 0.57 -24.49
N LEU A 922 7.81 1.54 -23.57
CA LEU A 922 6.58 1.91 -22.85
C LEU A 922 5.67 2.80 -23.71
N LEU A 923 6.23 3.65 -24.57
CA LEU A 923 5.47 4.48 -25.50
C LEU A 923 4.82 3.65 -26.63
N PHE A 924 5.47 2.59 -27.09
CA PHE A 924 4.90 1.62 -28.02
C PHE A 924 3.62 0.95 -27.47
N ASN A 925 3.58 0.67 -26.16
CA ASN A 925 2.39 0.18 -25.45
C ASN A 925 1.27 1.23 -25.27
N SER A 926 1.46 2.48 -25.68
CA SER A 926 0.41 3.51 -25.60
C SER A 926 -0.60 3.41 -26.75
N ALA A 927 -1.79 3.96 -26.53
CA ALA A 927 -2.91 3.99 -27.49
C ALA A 927 -2.66 4.77 -28.81
N VAL A 928 -1.42 5.24 -29.05
CA VAL A 928 -1.01 5.91 -30.30
C VAL A 928 -0.46 4.92 -31.32
N LEU A 929 0.29 3.91 -30.85
CA LEU A 929 1.11 3.05 -31.70
C LEU A 929 0.52 1.64 -31.90
N PHE A 930 -0.50 1.27 -31.13
CA PHE A 930 -1.25 0.01 -31.25
C PHE A 930 -0.35 -1.25 -31.34
N TRP A 931 0.82 -1.23 -30.67
CA TRP A 931 1.77 -2.33 -30.70
C TRP A 931 2.58 -2.42 -29.40
N SER A 932 2.16 -3.28 -28.46
CA SER A 932 2.89 -3.49 -27.21
C SER A 932 4.18 -4.29 -27.41
N PHE A 933 5.34 -3.61 -27.36
CA PHE A 933 6.64 -4.30 -27.27
C PHE A 933 6.68 -5.26 -26.08
N MET A 934 6.18 -4.82 -24.92
CA MET A 934 6.19 -5.60 -23.68
C MET A 934 5.42 -6.91 -23.81
N SER A 935 4.26 -6.89 -24.47
CA SER A 935 3.46 -8.10 -24.69
C SER A 935 4.08 -9.03 -25.71
N TRP A 936 4.67 -8.49 -26.79
CA TRP A 936 5.42 -9.28 -27.77
C TRP A 936 6.70 -9.89 -27.19
N GLU A 937 7.34 -9.23 -26.21
CA GLU A 937 8.44 -9.81 -25.45
C GLU A 937 7.93 -10.95 -24.56
N ASN A 938 6.99 -10.69 -23.65
CA ASN A 938 6.45 -11.70 -22.72
C ASN A 938 5.95 -12.96 -23.46
N ALA A 939 5.25 -12.77 -24.58
CA ALA A 939 4.71 -13.83 -25.43
C ALA A 939 5.73 -14.91 -25.87
N ILE A 940 7.03 -14.60 -25.98
CA ILE A 940 8.06 -15.58 -26.36
C ILE A 940 8.70 -16.34 -25.19
N HIS A 941 8.40 -15.96 -23.94
CA HIS A 941 8.91 -16.66 -22.76
C HIS A 941 8.14 -17.94 -22.46
N PRO A 942 8.75 -18.94 -21.77
CA PRO A 942 8.10 -20.20 -21.46
C PRO A 942 7.17 -20.09 -20.25
N ASN A 943 5.89 -20.46 -20.41
CA ASN A 943 4.95 -20.63 -19.30
C ASN A 943 5.52 -21.64 -18.28
N PRO A 944 5.58 -21.32 -16.97
CA PRO A 944 6.25 -22.17 -15.97
C PRO A 944 5.68 -23.59 -15.80
N ALA A 945 4.38 -23.78 -16.06
CA ALA A 945 3.71 -25.07 -15.89
C ALA A 945 3.89 -26.00 -17.12
N THR A 946 3.92 -25.44 -18.33
CA THR A 946 3.94 -26.21 -19.59
C THR A 946 5.28 -26.22 -20.31
N GLY A 947 6.18 -25.28 -19.99
CA GLY A 947 7.46 -25.06 -20.68
C GLY A 947 7.32 -24.56 -22.13
N ARG A 948 6.11 -24.26 -22.61
CA ARG A 948 5.82 -23.75 -23.95
C ARG A 948 5.78 -22.22 -23.98
N PRO A 949 6.06 -21.57 -25.12
CA PRO A 949 5.90 -20.12 -25.25
C PRO A 949 4.49 -19.64 -24.88
N ILE A 950 4.39 -18.56 -24.10
CA ILE A 950 3.13 -18.00 -23.57
C ILE A 950 2.11 -17.66 -24.68
N TYR A 951 2.55 -17.30 -25.89
CA TYR A 951 1.64 -17.08 -27.03
C TYR A 951 0.82 -18.30 -27.44
N GLN A 952 1.16 -19.51 -26.96
CA GLN A 952 0.45 -20.75 -27.29
C GLN A 952 -0.70 -21.09 -26.34
N SER A 953 -0.79 -20.48 -25.15
CA SER A 953 -1.95 -20.63 -24.25
C SER A 953 -2.96 -19.48 -24.37
N LEU A 954 -2.53 -18.29 -24.79
CA LEU A 954 -3.38 -17.09 -24.79
C LEU A 954 -4.20 -16.91 -26.09
N PRO A 955 -5.45 -16.38 -26.00
CA PRO A 955 -6.31 -16.16 -27.17
C PRO A 955 -5.84 -15.00 -28.07
N SER A 956 -5.11 -14.02 -27.51
CA SER A 956 -4.44 -12.96 -28.28
C SER A 956 -3.20 -12.44 -27.55
N ILE A 957 -2.27 -11.84 -28.29
CA ILE A 957 -1.01 -11.29 -27.76
C ILE A 957 -1.24 -10.12 -26.78
N TRP A 958 -2.38 -9.43 -26.84
CA TRP A 958 -2.68 -8.34 -25.90
C TRP A 958 -2.82 -8.82 -24.46
N TRP A 959 -3.31 -10.04 -24.24
CA TRP A 959 -3.36 -10.69 -22.93
C TRP A 959 -1.97 -11.06 -22.39
N ALA A 960 -0.93 -11.09 -23.23
CA ALA A 960 0.43 -11.37 -22.81
C ALA A 960 1.13 -10.15 -22.18
N TYR A 961 0.43 -9.13 -21.68
CA TYR A 961 1.12 -8.02 -21.02
C TYR A 961 1.81 -8.50 -19.72
N PRO A 962 3.12 -8.27 -19.53
CA PRO A 962 3.86 -8.79 -18.37
C PRO A 962 3.43 -8.12 -17.07
N GLN A 963 3.42 -8.90 -15.98
CA GLN A 963 3.05 -8.40 -14.67
C GLN A 963 4.05 -7.38 -14.12
N TYR A 964 3.59 -6.52 -13.21
CA TYR A 964 4.39 -5.40 -12.70
C TYR A 964 5.64 -5.83 -11.89
N TYR A 965 5.70 -7.10 -11.47
CA TYR A 965 6.84 -7.73 -10.81
C TYR A 965 7.72 -8.58 -11.75
N GLU A 966 7.39 -8.70 -13.04
CA GLU A 966 8.16 -9.48 -14.01
C GLU A 966 9.30 -8.66 -14.65
N PRO A 967 10.50 -9.25 -14.84
CA PRO A 967 11.60 -8.58 -15.52
C PRO A 967 11.44 -8.65 -17.04
N ASN A 968 11.80 -7.56 -17.72
CA ASN A 968 11.81 -7.46 -19.18
C ASN A 968 13.12 -6.86 -19.72
N LEU A 969 13.33 -6.95 -21.03
CA LEU A 969 14.52 -6.53 -21.74
C LEU A 969 14.72 -5.01 -21.68
N ALA A 970 13.65 -4.22 -21.63
CA ALA A 970 13.75 -2.77 -21.46
C ALA A 970 14.36 -2.42 -20.10
N ILE A 971 13.97 -3.11 -19.02
CA ILE A 971 14.58 -2.96 -17.68
C ILE A 971 16.05 -3.36 -17.72
N LEU A 972 16.39 -4.50 -18.34
CA LEU A 972 17.76 -5.00 -18.42
C LEU A 972 18.68 -4.05 -19.21
N ALA A 973 18.23 -3.60 -20.38
CA ALA A 973 18.98 -2.72 -21.28
C ALA A 973 19.09 -1.28 -20.73
N PHE A 974 18.04 -0.73 -20.12
CA PHE A 974 18.09 0.55 -19.39
C PHE A 974 19.11 0.48 -18.25
N SER A 975 19.10 -0.63 -17.48
CA SER A 975 20.04 -0.83 -16.38
C SER A 975 21.50 -0.91 -16.85
N PHE A 976 21.76 -1.62 -17.95
CA PHE A 976 23.11 -1.69 -18.53
C PHE A 976 23.58 -0.33 -19.04
N GLY A 977 22.75 0.34 -19.86
CA GLY A 977 23.09 1.65 -20.44
C GLY A 977 23.34 2.72 -19.38
N LEU A 978 22.45 2.82 -18.38
CA LEU A 978 22.58 3.77 -17.28
C LEU A 978 23.85 3.53 -16.44
N GLN A 979 24.19 2.27 -16.16
CA GLN A 979 25.44 1.93 -15.46
C GLN A 979 26.68 2.32 -16.27
N VAL A 980 26.69 2.07 -17.58
CA VAL A 980 27.81 2.46 -18.47
C VAL A 980 27.96 3.99 -18.54
N ILE A 981 26.85 4.74 -18.62
CA ILE A 981 26.88 6.20 -18.54
C ILE A 981 27.45 6.67 -17.20
N VAL A 982 26.95 6.13 -16.08
CA VAL A 982 27.41 6.54 -14.73
C VAL A 982 28.89 6.19 -14.49
N GLU A 983 29.41 5.12 -15.08
CA GLU A 983 30.81 4.72 -14.91
C GLU A 983 31.80 5.47 -15.83
N LEU A 984 31.34 6.04 -16.94
CA LEU A 984 32.20 6.74 -17.90
C LEU A 984 32.01 8.27 -17.93
N SER A 985 30.83 8.80 -17.55
CA SER A 985 30.54 10.23 -17.57
C SER A 985 30.96 10.92 -16.27
N THR A 986 32.03 11.70 -16.33
CA THR A 986 32.51 12.53 -15.20
C THR A 986 31.46 13.58 -14.77
N TRP A 987 30.66 14.09 -15.70
CA TRP A 987 29.52 14.96 -15.40
C TRP A 987 28.44 14.25 -14.60
N THR A 988 28.08 13.03 -14.97
CA THR A 988 27.06 12.22 -14.26
C THR A 988 27.57 11.84 -12.87
N GLN A 989 28.84 11.47 -12.74
CA GLN A 989 29.49 11.20 -11.44
C GLN A 989 29.48 12.44 -10.54
N LYS A 990 29.80 13.62 -11.10
CA LYS A 990 29.74 14.90 -10.37
C LYS A 990 28.32 15.27 -9.94
N ALA A 991 27.30 14.97 -10.75
CA ALA A 991 25.90 15.21 -10.40
C ALA A 991 25.39 14.28 -9.28
N LEU A 992 25.71 12.98 -9.35
CA LEU A 992 25.29 12.00 -8.34
C LEU A 992 26.04 12.14 -7.01
N SER A 993 27.26 12.68 -7.01
CA SER A 993 28.04 12.97 -5.80
C SER A 993 27.72 14.34 -5.15
N ILE A 994 26.71 15.07 -5.63
CA ILE A 994 26.25 16.31 -4.97
C ILE A 994 25.78 15.99 -3.53
N LYS A 995 26.12 16.87 -2.58
CA LYS A 995 25.80 16.72 -1.14
C LYS A 995 24.31 16.50 -0.84
N ILE A 996 23.42 17.03 -1.67
CA ILE A 996 21.97 16.86 -1.56
C ILE A 996 21.56 15.42 -1.91
N VAL A 997 22.13 14.84 -2.98
CA VAL A 997 21.83 13.46 -3.40
C VAL A 997 22.43 12.45 -2.41
N THR A 998 23.68 12.67 -2.00
CA THR A 998 24.37 11.80 -1.03
C THR A 998 23.82 11.92 0.40
N PHE A 999 23.11 13.01 0.74
CA PHE A 999 22.34 13.11 1.99
C PHE A 999 21.22 12.07 2.08
N PHE A 1000 20.52 11.77 0.98
CA PHE A 1000 19.44 10.78 0.98
C PHE A 1000 19.93 9.33 1.11
N HIS A 1001 21.19 9.02 0.75
CA HIS A 1001 21.73 7.66 0.75
C HIS A 1001 21.51 6.85 2.06
N PRO A 1002 21.86 7.35 3.27
CA PRO A 1002 21.55 6.63 4.52
C PRO A 1002 20.05 6.43 4.75
N HIS A 1003 19.21 7.33 4.23
CA HIS A 1003 17.76 7.34 4.44
C HIS A 1003 16.97 6.45 3.45
N ILE A 1004 17.62 5.90 2.40
CA ILE A 1004 16.95 5.14 1.32
C ILE A 1004 15.98 4.07 1.85
N MET A 1005 16.40 3.20 2.78
CA MET A 1005 15.54 2.12 3.27
C MET A 1005 14.30 2.64 4.03
N THR A 1006 14.44 3.75 4.77
CA THR A 1006 13.32 4.37 5.49
C THR A 1006 12.35 5.06 4.54
N ILE A 1007 12.86 5.75 3.52
CA ILE A 1007 12.03 6.38 2.48
C ILE A 1007 11.31 5.31 1.66
N TYR A 1008 12.04 4.26 1.25
CA TYR A 1008 11.51 3.18 0.42
C TYR A 1008 10.34 2.42 1.08
N LEU A 1009 10.39 2.21 2.39
CA LEU A 1009 9.31 1.55 3.12
C LEU A 1009 8.16 2.54 3.43
N MET A 1010 8.45 3.69 4.05
CA MET A 1010 7.41 4.58 4.58
C MET A 1010 6.64 5.43 3.53
N HIS A 1011 7.19 5.65 2.32
CA HIS A 1011 6.62 6.66 1.40
C HIS A 1011 5.16 6.41 1.03
N GLY A 1012 4.77 5.16 0.76
CA GLY A 1012 3.40 4.81 0.41
C GLY A 1012 2.43 5.05 1.56
N PHE A 1013 2.80 4.66 2.80
CA PHE A 1013 2.00 4.99 3.98
C PHE A 1013 1.75 6.49 4.12
N VAL A 1014 2.79 7.33 3.93
CA VAL A 1014 2.62 8.80 4.00
C VAL A 1014 1.70 9.32 2.90
N PHE A 1015 1.79 8.79 1.68
CA PHE A 1015 0.88 9.15 0.59
C PHE A 1015 -0.55 8.72 0.88
N TRP A 1016 -0.76 7.51 1.41
CA TRP A 1016 -2.07 6.88 1.57
C TRP A 1016 -2.80 7.26 2.87
N SER A 1017 -2.09 7.76 3.89
CA SER A 1017 -2.70 8.33 5.10
C SER A 1017 -2.79 9.86 5.00
N VAL A 1018 -1.65 10.53 5.18
CA VAL A 1018 -1.55 12.00 5.28
C VAL A 1018 -1.78 12.67 3.93
N GLY A 1019 -1.18 12.15 2.85
CA GLY A 1019 -1.33 12.69 1.50
C GLY A 1019 -2.79 12.64 1.02
N ALA A 1020 -3.43 11.47 1.15
CA ALA A 1020 -4.86 11.29 0.85
C ALA A 1020 -5.74 12.23 1.69
N SER A 1021 -5.48 12.32 3.00
CA SER A 1021 -6.19 13.23 3.90
C SER A 1021 -6.08 14.70 3.46
N VAL A 1022 -4.90 15.15 3.06
CA VAL A 1022 -4.65 16.50 2.56
C VAL A 1022 -5.36 16.73 1.22
N ALA A 1023 -5.24 15.82 0.26
CA ALA A 1023 -5.87 15.94 -1.06
C ALA A 1023 -7.41 16.02 -0.96
N VAL A 1024 -8.03 15.13 -0.17
CA VAL A 1024 -9.47 15.09 0.07
C VAL A 1024 -9.97 16.35 0.81
N TRP A 1025 -9.18 16.90 1.74
CA TRP A 1025 -9.49 18.15 2.43
C TRP A 1025 -9.40 19.37 1.50
N LEU A 1026 -8.33 19.49 0.70
CA LEU A 1026 -8.15 20.59 -0.28
C LEU A 1026 -9.22 20.55 -1.38
N SER A 1027 -9.67 19.36 -1.80
CA SER A 1027 -10.84 19.19 -2.68
C SER A 1027 -12.13 19.69 -2.04
N GLY A 1028 -12.31 19.45 -0.73
CA GLY A 1028 -13.41 20.01 0.06
C GLY A 1028 -13.45 21.56 0.08
N LEU A 1029 -12.28 22.20 -0.05
CA LEU A 1029 -12.13 23.66 -0.21
C LEU A 1029 -12.34 24.14 -1.65
N SER A 1030 -12.59 23.23 -2.60
CA SER A 1030 -12.83 23.53 -4.03
C SER A 1030 -11.66 24.25 -4.72
N LEU A 1031 -10.43 23.92 -4.32
CA LEU A 1031 -9.19 24.41 -4.94
C LEU A 1031 -8.94 23.75 -6.32
N PRO A 1032 -8.25 24.43 -7.25
CA PRO A 1032 -7.95 23.88 -8.56
C PRO A 1032 -6.92 22.73 -8.46
N TYR A 1033 -7.09 21.70 -9.29
CA TYR A 1033 -6.39 20.42 -9.11
C TYR A 1033 -4.85 20.52 -9.08
N TRP A 1034 -4.27 21.43 -9.87
CA TRP A 1034 -2.81 21.63 -9.89
C TRP A 1034 -2.26 22.14 -8.55
N ALA A 1035 -3.06 22.92 -7.80
CA ALA A 1035 -2.70 23.37 -6.46
C ALA A 1035 -2.84 22.23 -5.45
N ILE A 1036 -3.86 21.38 -5.57
CA ILE A 1036 -4.01 20.16 -4.76
C ILE A 1036 -2.79 19.25 -4.93
N LEU A 1037 -2.36 19.00 -6.18
CA LEU A 1037 -1.15 18.22 -6.48
C LEU A 1037 0.10 18.80 -5.81
N ILE A 1038 0.39 20.08 -6.01
CA ILE A 1038 1.62 20.72 -5.51
C ILE A 1038 1.63 20.77 -3.97
N ILE A 1039 0.52 21.15 -3.33
CA ILE A 1039 0.43 21.21 -1.86
C ILE A 1039 0.56 19.80 -1.27
N THR A 1040 -0.12 18.80 -1.84
CA THR A 1040 -0.05 17.41 -1.39
C THR A 1040 1.36 16.83 -1.56
N ALA A 1041 2.04 17.13 -2.67
CA ALA A 1041 3.44 16.75 -2.89
C ALA A 1041 4.37 17.38 -1.85
N LEU A 1042 4.29 18.70 -1.65
CA LEU A 1042 5.12 19.43 -0.69
C LEU A 1042 4.91 18.92 0.74
N PHE A 1043 3.66 18.70 1.15
CA PHE A 1043 3.35 18.20 2.49
C PHE A 1043 3.86 16.75 2.66
N SER A 1044 3.58 15.87 1.71
CA SER A 1044 3.99 14.46 1.77
C SER A 1044 5.51 14.29 1.78
N TYR A 1045 6.25 14.97 0.90
CA TYR A 1045 7.71 14.88 0.86
C TYR A 1045 8.36 15.56 2.07
N SER A 1046 7.76 16.61 2.64
CA SER A 1046 8.20 17.18 3.92
C SER A 1046 8.02 16.19 5.07
N THR A 1047 6.86 15.51 5.16
CA THR A 1047 6.60 14.47 6.15
C THR A 1047 7.58 13.31 6.01
N ILE A 1048 7.82 12.80 4.79
CA ILE A 1048 8.81 11.75 4.52
C ILE A 1048 10.22 12.18 4.97
N LEU A 1049 10.64 13.42 4.67
CA LEU A 1049 11.98 13.90 5.02
C LEU A 1049 12.16 14.05 6.55
N VAL A 1050 11.19 14.64 7.25
CA VAL A 1050 11.21 14.78 8.72
C VAL A 1050 11.23 13.40 9.38
N PHE A 1051 10.36 12.50 8.94
CA PHE A 1051 10.26 11.14 9.47
C PHE A 1051 11.54 10.33 9.22
N ALA A 1052 12.14 10.42 8.02
CA ALA A 1052 13.38 9.73 7.69
C ALA A 1052 14.56 10.19 8.56
N VAL A 1053 14.68 11.50 8.83
CA VAL A 1053 15.71 12.05 9.72
C VAL A 1053 15.57 11.54 11.15
N ILE A 1054 14.34 11.29 11.62
CA ILE A 1054 14.05 10.76 12.97
C ILE A 1054 14.24 9.24 13.06
N MET A 1055 13.71 8.48 12.09
CA MET A 1055 13.59 7.02 12.18
C MET A 1055 14.80 6.26 11.65
N THR A 1056 15.51 6.75 10.63
CA THR A 1056 16.72 6.08 10.12
C THR A 1056 17.77 5.85 11.22
N PRO A 1057 18.11 6.83 12.10
CA PRO A 1057 19.07 6.58 13.19
C PRO A 1057 18.64 5.51 14.20
N LEU A 1058 17.34 5.42 14.50
CA LEU A 1058 16.78 4.43 15.43
C LEU A 1058 16.89 3.01 14.85
N ILE A 1059 16.51 2.86 13.57
CA ILE A 1059 16.54 1.57 12.87
C ILE A 1059 17.98 1.16 12.54
N GLU A 1060 18.85 2.08 12.15
CA GLU A 1060 20.28 1.81 12.00
C GLU A 1060 20.90 1.34 13.32
N PHE A 1061 20.55 1.94 14.46
CA PHE A 1061 21.05 1.51 15.76
C PHE A 1061 20.62 0.06 16.09
N ALA A 1062 19.34 -0.25 15.96
CA ALA A 1062 18.82 -1.61 16.17
C ALA A 1062 19.48 -2.63 15.23
N THR A 1063 19.52 -2.32 13.93
CA THR A 1063 20.09 -3.21 12.90
C THR A 1063 21.59 -3.43 13.12
N LYS A 1064 22.36 -2.36 13.43
CA LYS A 1064 23.81 -2.45 13.70
C LYS A 1064 24.10 -3.21 15.01
N GLY A 1065 23.28 -3.02 16.05
CA GLY A 1065 23.36 -3.78 17.30
C GLY A 1065 23.15 -5.27 17.07
N SER A 1066 22.02 -5.66 16.46
CA SER A 1066 21.68 -7.06 16.19
C SER A 1066 22.70 -7.72 15.27
N THR A 1067 23.10 -7.07 14.16
CA THR A 1067 24.11 -7.63 13.23
C THR A 1067 25.50 -7.76 13.87
N LYS A 1068 25.91 -6.84 14.76
CA LYS A 1068 27.15 -7.02 15.53
C LYS A 1068 27.05 -8.23 16.46
N ASN A 1069 25.93 -8.40 17.17
CA ASN A 1069 25.73 -9.52 18.09
C ASN A 1069 25.69 -10.87 17.36
N ILE A 1070 24.98 -10.94 16.22
CA ILE A 1070 24.91 -12.13 15.36
C ILE A 1070 26.30 -12.50 14.81
N TRP A 1071 27.08 -11.52 14.36
CA TRP A 1071 28.47 -11.78 13.95
C TRP A 1071 29.31 -12.32 15.10
N ARG A 1072 29.22 -11.67 16.27
CA ARG A 1072 29.94 -12.07 17.48
C ARG A 1072 29.65 -13.53 17.85
N TRP A 1073 28.38 -13.91 17.96
CA TRP A 1073 27.95 -15.27 18.28
C TRP A 1073 28.36 -16.32 17.23
N ALA A 1074 28.76 -15.91 16.02
CA ALA A 1074 29.23 -16.79 14.96
C ALA A 1074 30.76 -16.81 14.79
N THR A 1075 31.52 -16.01 15.56
CA THR A 1075 32.99 -15.93 15.45
C THR A 1075 33.76 -15.92 16.76
N GLU A 1076 33.13 -15.54 17.87
CA GLU A 1076 33.69 -15.61 19.21
C GLU A 1076 33.03 -16.78 19.96
N GLU A 1077 33.80 -17.52 20.76
CA GLU A 1077 33.26 -18.62 21.56
C GLU A 1077 32.24 -18.07 22.59
N PRO A 1078 31.16 -18.83 22.89
CA PRO A 1078 30.16 -18.39 23.85
C PRO A 1078 30.80 -18.23 25.23
N VAL A 1079 30.68 -17.04 25.82
CA VAL A 1079 31.23 -16.74 27.16
C VAL A 1079 30.75 -17.81 28.14
N PRO A 1080 31.65 -18.54 28.83
CA PRO A 1080 31.27 -19.68 29.65
C PRO A 1080 30.30 -19.24 30.76
N HIS A 1081 29.25 -20.03 30.96
CA HIS A 1081 28.12 -19.69 31.82
C HIS A 1081 28.58 -19.50 33.29
N ARG A 1082 28.81 -18.25 33.69
CA ARG A 1082 29.13 -17.90 35.07
C ARG A 1082 27.89 -18.05 35.93
N ALA A 1083 28.03 -18.70 37.10
CA ALA A 1083 26.98 -18.74 38.10
C ALA A 1083 26.59 -17.32 38.54
N THR A 1084 25.32 -17.13 38.92
CA THR A 1084 24.77 -15.82 39.33
C THR A 1084 25.42 -15.21 40.58
N THR A 1085 26.23 -15.97 41.31
CA THR A 1085 27.01 -15.46 42.45
C THR A 1085 28.32 -14.78 42.02
N ALA A 1086 28.83 -15.01 40.81
CA ALA A 1086 30.15 -14.53 40.40
C ALA A 1086 30.25 -12.98 40.43
N PRO A 1087 31.31 -12.39 41.00
CA PRO A 1087 32.60 -12.99 41.34
C PRO A 1087 32.67 -13.68 42.72
N PHE A 1088 31.60 -13.66 43.52
CA PHE A 1088 31.60 -14.23 44.87
C PHE A 1088 31.49 -15.76 44.82
N THR A 1089 32.36 -16.43 45.59
CA THR A 1089 32.23 -17.86 45.88
C THR A 1089 30.95 -18.10 46.68
N LYS A 1090 30.35 -19.28 46.51
CA LYS A 1090 29.13 -19.66 47.23
C LYS A 1090 29.36 -19.62 48.75
N ASP A 1091 30.58 -19.96 49.16
CA ASP A 1091 31.04 -20.03 50.53
C ASP A 1091 31.13 -18.65 51.19
N LEU A 1092 31.43 -17.58 50.42
CA LEU A 1092 31.41 -16.21 50.93
C LEU A 1092 29.98 -15.71 51.22
N VAL A 1093 28.99 -16.21 50.47
CA VAL A 1093 27.57 -15.88 50.69
C VAL A 1093 27.00 -16.69 51.85
N LEU A 1094 27.34 -17.98 51.93
CA LEU A 1094 26.92 -18.86 53.02
C LEU A 1094 27.58 -18.49 54.35
N GLY A 1095 28.89 -18.23 54.36
CA GLY A 1095 29.63 -17.77 55.54
C GLY A 1095 29.00 -16.52 56.14
N ARG A 1096 28.62 -15.54 55.31
CA ARG A 1096 27.94 -14.32 55.79
C ARG A 1096 26.59 -14.56 56.46
N MET A 1097 25.88 -15.63 56.09
CA MET A 1097 24.66 -16.04 56.77
C MET A 1097 24.94 -16.76 58.10
N GLN A 1098 26.09 -17.43 58.22
CA GLN A 1098 26.57 -18.01 59.48
C GLN A 1098 27.07 -16.91 60.42
N ASP A 1099 27.84 -15.94 59.92
CA ASP A 1099 28.25 -14.73 60.65
C ASP A 1099 27.03 -13.99 61.23
N GLU A 1100 25.99 -13.79 60.42
CA GLU A 1100 24.72 -13.19 60.84
C GLU A 1100 23.92 -14.05 61.84
N GLU A 1101 24.09 -15.37 61.86
CA GLU A 1101 23.49 -16.24 62.87
C GLU A 1101 24.28 -16.22 64.18
N GLU A 1102 25.60 -16.20 64.12
CA GLU A 1102 26.47 -16.13 65.30
C GLU A 1102 26.39 -14.75 65.95
N GLU A 1103 26.32 -13.66 65.17
CA GLU A 1103 26.05 -12.31 65.69
C GLU A 1103 24.65 -12.23 66.35
N LYS A 1104 23.63 -12.90 65.80
CA LYS A 1104 22.30 -12.98 66.45
C LYS A 1104 22.33 -13.82 67.73
N LYS A 1105 23.09 -14.93 67.77
CA LYS A 1105 23.28 -15.75 68.97
C LYS A 1105 24.05 -14.99 70.06
N ALA A 1106 25.11 -14.28 69.69
CA ALA A 1106 25.90 -13.45 70.60
C ALA A 1106 25.06 -12.28 71.17
N ASN A 1107 24.29 -11.58 70.34
CA ASN A 1107 23.38 -10.53 70.81
C ASN A 1107 22.25 -11.07 71.69
N ALA A 1108 21.72 -12.27 71.42
CA ALA A 1108 20.74 -12.92 72.30
C ALA A 1108 21.35 -13.32 73.66
N GLN A 1109 22.60 -13.78 73.69
CA GLN A 1109 23.33 -14.03 74.94
C GLN A 1109 23.62 -12.73 75.70
N ALA A 1110 23.99 -11.64 75.00
CA ALA A 1110 24.19 -10.32 75.58
C ALA A 1110 22.87 -9.60 76.01
N GLN A 1111 21.70 -10.18 75.72
CA GLN A 1111 20.39 -9.74 76.21
C GLN A 1111 19.82 -10.67 77.31
N THR A 1112 20.58 -11.70 77.71
CA THR A 1112 20.19 -12.66 78.76
C THR A 1112 21.22 -12.75 79.89
N ALA A 1113 22.15 -11.79 79.94
CA ALA A 1113 23.11 -11.51 81.01
C ALA A 1113 22.95 -10.06 81.49
#